data_AF-A0A0K6G458-F1
#
_entry.id   AF-A0A0K6G458-F1
#
_cell.length_a   1.000
_cell.length_b   1.000
_cell.length_c   1.000
_cell.angle_alpha   90.00
_cell.angle_beta   90.00
_cell.angle_gamma   90.00
#
_symmetry.space_group_name_H-M   'P 1'
#
loop_
_entity.id
_entity.type
_entity.pdbx_description
1 polymer ?
#
loop_
_entity_poly.entity_id
_entity_poly.type
_entity_poly.pdbx_seq_one_letter_code
_entity_poly.pdbx_strand_id
1 'polypeptide(L)'
;MSDQRNASVDSVVGEKQEVVEIEHGPATQDQAGGSSKPANAHGDAALAILGTSDTPIEVSPEEDAAVLRKVDKWLIPVMLMVYFLQQLDKSSLSYTSVFGIVADTGLVGSQYSWLGSIVYVAQLIWQPVSSYFLVKLPVGKYLFCNVFLWGVVVASMAGAHNFSGLLATRFFLGIFEATVAPCFITITQMWWRRREQTMRLSLWMAMNGVTYMFGSLLAFGIGHINGSIRPYQTIFLFIGLLTVVCSPVVYFVLPDSPTTAKFLTREEKVIALERLRANNQGTESKNWEWSQVWEVLTDLKTYLWLAMQFVTALPSGGISTFGPLIISGFGFSQFHTILLNIPFGALQVIITLGSAAIATKIKLKWPVLFLLTLPPIAGAAALYELGRGAELRNTLLGCYYVLTFYTGIQPMLYSWASQNTAGLIYIAQCAGNIVGPLLYKTTEAPYYHRGLISNLICWIILAALIPITALYLIFLNKQHAAARRRAGKKAEIIDTSLEDTKRAREMEKQNEASEGGEAGGQKRRMNDQAFNDLTDLQNEDFIYVLASTTTHGSGPAAFHKRLLPNYSPTPLTDVPAIAQELGLGHILVKDESSRLGLPAFKILGASWATFVVLCERFGLDPDSVSLEHIRELCKKQSVSLWAATDGNHGRALARMASIIGATSKIYVPRFITERSKAFIASEGAQIIQVQGDYDEAVRTAAKECAESASQYAFLIQDTSWEGYEHIPLQTSIGYSTLFAEIDEQLRQAGLGAPSLVVVPVGVGSLAHAAVLHYRAGTFPIPPSILTVEPEVASCLLTSLKAGEPVTVAGGKTIMPGLNCNTVSPIAWHDLKGCIDFATAVSDAEADRAVHDLAALGISSGPCGAATIAALRRFRGCLPALGRKDVVAVISSEGSEVYLDPSLRIRSNSDEK
;
A
#
# COMPACT_ATOMS: atom_id res chain seq x y z
N MET A 1 -15.17 -21.15 -72.60
CA MET A 1 -16.31 -21.94 -72.09
C MET A 1 -16.82 -21.18 -70.87
N SER A 2 -18.12 -20.80 -70.84
CA SER A 2 -18.84 -20.14 -69.73
C SER A 2 -18.11 -18.95 -69.04
N ASP A 3 -18.44 -17.65 -69.23
CA ASP A 3 -19.69 -16.99 -69.69
C ASP A 3 -20.94 -17.39 -68.85
N GLN A 4 -21.88 -16.55 -68.39
CA GLN A 4 -22.22 -15.10 -68.43
C GLN A 4 -23.32 -14.89 -67.33
N ARG A 5 -23.72 -13.73 -66.76
CA ARG A 5 -23.48 -12.26 -66.85
C ARG A 5 -23.03 -11.72 -65.44
N ASN A 6 -23.06 -10.47 -64.94
CA ASN A 6 -23.77 -9.17 -65.13
C ASN A 6 -25.30 -9.14 -64.84
N ALA A 7 -25.95 -8.05 -64.36
CA ALA A 7 -25.54 -6.84 -63.61
C ALA A 7 -26.79 -5.99 -63.20
N SER A 8 -26.77 -5.30 -62.04
CA SER A 8 -27.61 -4.12 -61.67
C SER A 8 -27.31 -3.70 -60.21
N VAL A 9 -26.83 -2.52 -59.79
CA VAL A 9 -26.72 -1.13 -60.33
C VAL A 9 -27.95 -0.23 -60.10
N ASP A 10 -27.70 0.92 -59.45
CA ASP A 10 -28.52 2.15 -59.28
C ASP A 10 -29.83 2.09 -58.45
N SER A 11 -30.26 3.12 -57.70
CA SER A 11 -29.73 4.49 -57.38
C SER A 11 -30.36 4.98 -56.02
N VAL A 12 -30.14 6.15 -55.39
CA VAL A 12 -29.90 7.56 -55.81
C VAL A 12 -29.09 8.38 -54.76
N VAL A 13 -28.25 9.31 -55.27
CA VAL A 13 -27.73 10.63 -54.78
C VAL A 13 -28.34 11.22 -53.48
N GLY A 14 -27.65 12.00 -52.62
CA GLY A 14 -26.31 12.65 -52.63
C GLY A 14 -25.88 13.03 -51.18
N GLU A 15 -25.00 14.00 -50.88
CA GLU A 15 -24.27 15.03 -51.65
C GLU A 15 -22.90 15.35 -50.94
N LYS A 16 -22.22 16.47 -51.23
CA LYS A 16 -20.91 16.86 -50.65
C LYS A 16 -20.99 18.12 -49.76
N GLN A 17 -19.89 18.39 -49.04
CA GLN A 17 -19.64 19.51 -48.11
C GLN A 17 -20.41 19.36 -46.77
N GLU A 18 -19.97 19.94 -45.65
CA GLU A 18 -18.92 20.95 -45.45
C GLU A 18 -18.14 20.71 -44.13
N VAL A 19 -16.89 21.17 -44.04
CA VAL A 19 -16.16 21.23 -42.75
C VAL A 19 -16.31 22.64 -42.21
N VAL A 20 -17.01 22.79 -41.09
CA VAL A 20 -17.24 24.09 -40.43
C VAL A 20 -16.36 24.19 -39.18
N GLU A 21 -15.39 25.09 -39.26
CA GLU A 21 -14.54 25.51 -38.14
C GLU A 21 -15.29 26.57 -37.31
N ILE A 22 -15.45 26.36 -36.00
CA ILE A 22 -16.25 27.27 -35.15
C ILE A 22 -15.36 28.40 -34.63
N GLU A 23 -15.28 29.48 -35.41
CA GLU A 23 -14.68 30.75 -34.97
C GLU A 23 -15.28 31.21 -33.64
N HIS A 24 -14.42 31.54 -32.67
CA HIS A 24 -14.86 32.17 -31.43
C HIS A 24 -15.02 33.68 -31.64
N GLY A 25 -16.27 34.12 -31.79
CA GLY A 25 -16.62 35.54 -31.84
C GLY A 25 -16.18 36.31 -30.59
N PRO A 26 -15.89 37.62 -30.70
CA PRO A 26 -15.29 38.40 -29.62
C PRO A 26 -16.24 38.59 -28.43
N ALA A 27 -15.68 38.55 -27.23
CA ALA A 27 -16.44 38.67 -25.99
C ALA A 27 -17.13 40.04 -25.84
N THR A 28 -18.43 40.03 -25.59
CA THR A 28 -19.18 41.19 -25.10
C THR A 28 -18.78 41.52 -23.66
N GLN A 29 -18.51 42.79 -23.39
CA GLN A 29 -18.36 43.31 -22.03
C GLN A 29 -19.74 43.53 -21.37
N ASP A 30 -19.68 43.95 -20.10
CA ASP A 30 -20.79 44.14 -19.14
C ASP A 30 -21.42 42.84 -18.57
N GLN A 31 -21.67 42.72 -17.26
CA GLN A 31 -21.46 43.67 -16.15
C GLN A 31 -21.06 42.94 -14.84
N ALA A 32 -20.53 43.69 -13.87
CA ALA A 32 -19.79 43.13 -12.73
C ALA A 32 -20.67 42.58 -11.58
N GLY A 33 -20.20 41.52 -10.92
CA GLY A 33 -20.88 40.92 -9.76
C GLY A 33 -19.98 40.09 -8.84
N GLY A 34 -19.28 40.75 -7.90
CA GLY A 34 -18.75 40.12 -6.68
C GLY A 34 -17.50 39.22 -6.82
N SER A 35 -16.31 39.83 -6.92
CA SER A 35 -15.05 39.06 -6.87
C SER A 35 -14.69 38.61 -5.45
N SER A 36 -14.87 37.32 -5.13
CA SER A 36 -14.04 36.67 -4.13
C SER A 36 -12.65 36.43 -4.72
N LYS A 37 -11.60 36.96 -4.07
CA LYS A 37 -10.22 36.71 -4.52
C LYS A 37 -9.85 35.24 -4.23
N PRO A 38 -9.34 34.46 -5.21
CA PRO A 38 -8.61 33.25 -4.88
C PRO A 38 -7.34 33.62 -4.13
N ALA A 39 -7.02 32.89 -3.06
CA ALA A 39 -5.78 33.09 -2.31
C ALA A 39 -4.59 32.42 -3.04
N ASN A 40 -3.43 33.07 -2.99
CA ASN A 40 -2.11 32.54 -3.33
C ASN A 40 -1.94 31.92 -4.73
N ALA A 41 -1.89 32.76 -5.77
CA ALA A 41 -1.44 32.37 -7.12
C ALA A 41 0.10 32.23 -7.21
N HIS A 42 0.71 31.39 -6.36
CA HIS A 42 2.16 31.21 -6.20
C HIS A 42 2.55 29.73 -6.20
N GLY A 43 2.26 29.04 -7.30
CA GLY A 43 2.52 27.60 -7.46
C GLY A 43 3.98 27.24 -7.78
N ASP A 44 4.30 25.95 -7.56
CA ASP A 44 5.56 25.29 -7.93
C ASP A 44 5.95 25.53 -9.41
N ALA A 45 7.26 25.59 -9.69
CA ALA A 45 7.81 25.59 -11.05
C ALA A 45 7.35 24.38 -11.90
N ALA A 46 6.93 23.27 -11.27
CA ALA A 46 6.25 22.16 -11.93
C ALA A 46 4.93 22.57 -12.62
N LEU A 47 4.09 23.38 -11.97
CA LEU A 47 2.80 23.83 -12.50
C LEU A 47 2.99 24.72 -13.74
N ALA A 48 4.08 25.48 -13.81
CA ALA A 48 4.45 26.26 -14.99
C ALA A 48 4.87 25.41 -16.21
N ILE A 49 5.17 24.11 -16.03
CA ILE A 49 5.47 23.16 -17.11
C ILE A 49 4.27 22.28 -17.45
N LEU A 50 3.47 21.89 -16.45
CA LEU A 50 2.23 21.11 -16.64
C LEU A 50 1.09 21.95 -17.24
N GLY A 51 1.14 23.28 -17.08
CA GLY A 51 0.11 24.21 -17.54
C GLY A 51 -1.07 24.31 -16.57
N THR A 52 -1.99 25.24 -16.83
CA THR A 52 -3.24 25.43 -16.05
C THR A 52 -4.31 24.39 -16.41
N SER A 53 -3.89 23.18 -16.75
CA SER A 53 -4.74 22.06 -17.13
C SER A 53 -4.84 21.10 -15.97
N ASP A 54 -5.93 21.19 -15.20
CA ASP A 54 -6.25 20.35 -14.03
C ASP A 54 -6.59 18.87 -14.40
N THR A 55 -6.08 18.39 -15.53
CA THR A 55 -6.19 17.03 -16.05
C THR A 55 -4.86 16.30 -15.86
N PRO A 56 -4.82 15.20 -15.08
CA PRO A 56 -3.65 14.33 -15.02
C PRO A 56 -3.25 13.82 -16.41
N ILE A 57 -1.95 13.57 -16.61
CA ILE A 57 -1.40 13.09 -17.88
C ILE A 57 -1.14 11.58 -17.76
N GLU A 58 -1.70 10.78 -18.69
CA GLU A 58 -1.60 9.32 -18.64
C GLU A 58 -0.19 8.79 -19.04
N VAL A 59 0.79 8.90 -18.14
CA VAL A 59 2.13 8.29 -18.27
C VAL A 59 2.05 6.75 -18.42
N SER A 60 2.58 6.15 -19.48
CA SER A 60 2.58 4.69 -19.65
C SER A 60 3.48 3.99 -18.61
N PRO A 61 3.22 2.70 -18.26
CA PRO A 61 4.14 1.92 -17.41
C PRO A 61 5.54 1.77 -18.03
N GLU A 62 5.65 1.68 -19.36
CA GLU A 62 6.92 1.66 -20.08
C GLU A 62 7.65 3.01 -19.98
N GLU A 63 6.92 4.13 -20.10
CA GLU A 63 7.44 5.50 -19.98
C GLU A 63 7.93 5.80 -18.56
N ASP A 64 7.13 5.48 -17.53
CA ASP A 64 7.52 5.55 -16.12
C ASP A 64 8.84 4.78 -15.88
N ALA A 65 8.93 3.55 -16.39
CA ALA A 65 10.11 2.72 -16.25
C ALA A 65 11.30 3.24 -17.08
N ALA A 66 11.07 3.86 -18.24
CA ALA A 66 12.11 4.47 -19.08
C ALA A 66 12.71 5.72 -18.41
N VAL A 67 11.87 6.65 -17.97
CA VAL A 67 12.29 7.87 -17.28
C VAL A 67 12.95 7.54 -15.95
N LEU A 68 12.40 6.62 -15.15
CA LEU A 68 13.04 6.17 -13.90
C LEU A 68 14.45 5.62 -14.12
N ARG A 69 14.65 4.72 -15.09
CA ARG A 69 15.98 4.18 -15.44
C ARG A 69 16.94 5.28 -15.92
N LYS A 70 16.43 6.31 -16.60
CA LYS A 70 17.22 7.47 -17.05
C LYS A 70 17.66 8.33 -15.86
N VAL A 71 16.75 8.63 -14.93
CA VAL A 71 17.01 9.36 -13.68
C VAL A 71 18.02 8.62 -12.81
N ASP A 72 17.79 7.32 -12.53
CA ASP A 72 18.72 6.50 -11.75
C ASP A 72 20.14 6.51 -12.37
N LYS A 73 20.25 6.37 -13.70
CA LYS A 73 21.54 6.34 -14.42
C LYS A 73 22.34 7.64 -14.30
N TRP A 74 21.69 8.80 -14.20
CA TRP A 74 22.37 10.09 -14.11
C TRP A 74 22.65 10.51 -12.66
N LEU A 75 21.69 10.34 -11.74
CA LEU A 75 21.80 10.87 -10.38
C LEU A 75 22.56 9.93 -9.44
N ILE A 76 22.24 8.63 -9.45
CA ILE A 76 22.76 7.69 -8.45
C ILE A 76 24.30 7.59 -8.47
N PRO A 77 25.00 7.46 -9.62
CA PRO A 77 26.46 7.40 -9.63
C PRO A 77 27.14 8.61 -8.95
N VAL A 78 26.60 9.82 -9.15
CA VAL A 78 27.12 11.04 -8.51
C VAL A 78 26.84 11.03 -7.02
N MET A 79 25.63 10.62 -6.60
CA MET A 79 25.27 10.52 -5.18
C MET A 79 26.13 9.47 -4.44
N LEU A 80 26.33 8.29 -5.03
CA LEU A 80 27.19 7.25 -4.46
C LEU A 80 28.64 7.74 -4.32
N MET A 81 29.18 8.39 -5.36
CA MET A 81 30.53 8.95 -5.34
C MET A 81 30.70 9.99 -4.24
N VAL A 82 29.80 10.97 -4.15
CA VAL A 82 29.90 12.07 -3.17
C VAL A 82 29.73 11.57 -1.73
N TYR A 83 28.84 10.60 -1.48
CA TYR A 83 28.67 10.04 -0.13
C TYR A 83 29.82 9.14 0.30
N PHE A 84 30.41 8.38 -0.65
CA PHE A 84 31.64 7.62 -0.44
C PHE A 84 32.80 8.55 -0.06
N LEU A 85 32.99 9.66 -0.78
CA LEU A 85 34.01 10.66 -0.46
C LEU A 85 33.76 11.26 0.93
N GLN A 86 32.54 11.72 1.22
CA GLN A 86 32.19 12.26 2.55
C GLN A 86 32.52 11.27 3.69
N GLN A 87 32.18 9.98 3.55
CA GLN A 87 32.51 9.03 4.60
C GLN A 87 34.00 8.69 4.65
N LEU A 88 34.74 8.74 3.52
CA LEU A 88 36.19 8.52 3.47
C LEU A 88 36.93 9.67 4.18
N ASP A 89 36.55 10.91 3.85
CA ASP A 89 36.97 12.15 4.51
C ASP A 89 36.71 12.10 6.02
N LYS A 90 35.53 11.63 6.44
CA LYS A 90 35.15 11.49 7.86
C LYS A 90 35.88 10.37 8.60
N SER A 91 35.97 9.18 8.00
CA SER A 91 36.63 8.00 8.56
C SER A 91 38.15 8.13 8.66
N SER A 92 38.76 9.06 7.89
CA SER A 92 40.20 9.33 7.90
C SER A 92 40.79 9.41 9.31
N LEU A 93 40.17 10.14 10.24
CA LEU A 93 40.62 10.23 11.64
C LEU A 93 40.71 8.85 12.30
N SER A 94 39.67 8.02 12.14
CA SER A 94 39.59 6.66 12.71
C SER A 94 40.70 5.76 12.14
N TYR A 95 41.00 5.88 10.84
CA TYR A 95 42.15 5.19 10.23
C TYR A 95 43.49 5.69 10.77
N THR A 96 43.68 7.01 10.86
CA THR A 96 44.94 7.60 11.38
C THR A 96 45.19 7.29 12.86
N SER A 97 44.15 6.96 13.63
CA SER A 97 44.26 6.65 15.07
C SER A 97 45.26 5.52 15.38
N VAL A 98 45.33 4.51 14.52
CA VAL A 98 46.28 3.39 14.65
C VAL A 98 47.64 3.68 14.02
N PHE A 99 47.76 4.72 13.18
CA PHE A 99 49.00 5.19 12.54
C PHE A 99 49.59 6.42 13.25
N GLY A 100 49.68 6.36 14.58
CA GLY A 100 50.53 7.25 15.40
C GLY A 100 49.97 8.63 15.75
N ILE A 101 48.93 9.14 15.05
CA ILE A 101 48.46 10.55 15.15
C ILE A 101 48.28 11.06 16.59
N VAL A 102 47.82 10.20 17.51
CA VAL A 102 47.58 10.52 18.92
C VAL A 102 48.87 10.91 19.64
N ALA A 103 49.94 10.13 19.47
CA ALA A 103 51.25 10.44 20.03
C ALA A 103 51.94 11.56 19.23
N ASP A 104 51.86 11.48 17.90
CA ASP A 104 52.51 12.38 16.95
C ASP A 104 52.12 13.85 17.07
N THR A 105 50.90 14.13 17.55
CA THR A 105 50.34 15.48 17.73
C THR A 105 50.04 15.82 19.20
N GLY A 106 50.49 14.98 20.13
CA GLY A 106 50.43 15.22 21.58
C GLY A 106 49.02 15.21 22.18
N LEU A 107 48.10 14.38 21.66
CA LEU A 107 46.71 14.37 22.11
C LEU A 107 46.55 13.72 23.49
N VAL A 108 45.96 14.46 24.43
CA VAL A 108 45.77 14.02 25.83
C VAL A 108 44.30 13.99 26.26
N GLY A 109 43.97 13.10 27.20
CA GLY A 109 42.63 13.01 27.79
C GLY A 109 41.53 12.76 26.76
N SER A 110 40.56 13.68 26.68
CA SER A 110 39.42 13.62 25.74
C SER A 110 39.68 14.29 24.39
N GLN A 111 40.88 14.80 24.10
CA GLN A 111 41.17 15.54 22.86
C GLN A 111 40.89 14.74 21.59
N TYR A 112 41.24 13.45 21.53
CA TYR A 112 40.90 12.59 20.39
C TYR A 112 39.39 12.44 20.19
N SER A 113 38.62 12.23 21.27
CA SER A 113 37.15 12.22 21.21
C SER A 113 36.58 13.55 20.70
N TRP A 114 37.15 14.69 21.12
CA TRP A 114 36.77 16.01 20.63
C TRP A 114 37.06 16.20 19.13
N LEU A 115 38.13 15.62 18.58
CA LEU A 115 38.35 15.59 17.12
C LEU A 115 37.26 14.78 16.39
N GLY A 116 36.71 13.74 17.03
CA GLY A 116 35.49 13.09 16.55
C GLY A 116 34.28 14.03 16.54
N SER A 117 33.98 14.62 17.71
CA SER A 117 32.77 15.41 17.93
C SER A 117 32.74 16.78 17.22
N ILE A 118 33.87 17.45 17.00
CA ILE A 118 33.91 18.85 16.51
C ILE A 118 33.28 19.03 15.12
N VAL A 119 33.40 18.03 14.24
CA VAL A 119 32.76 18.02 12.91
C VAL A 119 31.25 18.18 13.05
N TYR A 120 30.66 17.50 14.03
CA TYR A 120 29.22 17.53 14.28
C TYR A 120 28.76 18.78 15.05
N VAL A 121 29.64 19.40 15.85
CA VAL A 121 29.38 20.74 16.44
C VAL A 121 29.27 21.78 15.31
N ALA A 122 30.23 21.77 14.37
CA ALA A 122 30.20 22.64 13.21
C ALA A 122 28.98 22.39 12.31
N GLN A 123 28.63 21.12 12.06
CA GLN A 123 27.40 20.77 11.34
C GLN A 123 26.16 21.32 12.04
N LEU A 124 26.02 21.13 13.36
CA LEU A 124 24.88 21.62 14.13
C LEU A 124 24.72 23.16 14.05
N ILE A 125 25.83 23.90 14.14
CA ILE A 125 25.83 25.37 14.00
C ILE A 125 25.46 25.80 12.58
N TRP A 126 25.93 25.07 11.56
CA TRP A 126 25.71 25.43 10.16
C TRP A 126 24.40 24.90 9.56
N GLN A 127 23.73 23.90 10.17
CA GLN A 127 22.48 23.32 9.66
C GLN A 127 21.41 24.37 9.29
N PRO A 128 21.07 25.37 10.13
CA PRO A 128 20.07 26.38 9.79
C PRO A 128 20.48 27.24 8.58
N VAL A 129 21.77 27.62 8.51
CA VAL A 129 22.34 28.43 7.41
C VAL A 129 22.35 27.63 6.11
N SER A 130 22.77 26.37 6.17
CA SER A 130 22.72 25.42 5.05
C SER A 130 21.28 25.18 4.57
N SER A 131 20.32 25.03 5.48
CA SER A 131 18.90 24.82 5.14
C SER A 131 18.31 26.04 4.42
N TYR A 132 18.65 27.25 4.87
CA TYR A 132 18.26 28.47 4.16
C TYR A 132 18.88 28.56 2.77
N PHE A 133 20.18 28.26 2.64
CA PHE A 133 20.84 28.25 1.33
C PHE A 133 20.32 27.15 0.40
N LEU A 134 19.87 26.00 0.92
CA LEU A 134 19.27 24.92 0.12
C LEU A 134 17.96 25.35 -0.58
N VAL A 135 17.19 26.26 0.05
CA VAL A 135 15.96 26.84 -0.52
C VAL A 135 16.26 28.00 -1.51
N LYS A 136 17.38 28.71 -1.34
CA LYS A 136 17.71 29.93 -2.10
C LYS A 136 18.72 29.74 -3.22
N LEU A 137 19.55 28.70 -3.18
CA LEU A 137 20.63 28.46 -4.15
C LEU A 137 20.34 27.21 -5.03
N PRO A 138 20.84 27.16 -6.27
CA PRO A 138 20.69 25.97 -7.12
C PRO A 138 21.43 24.77 -6.50
N VAL A 139 20.70 23.69 -6.19
CA VAL A 139 21.16 22.59 -5.34
C VAL A 139 22.43 21.91 -5.86
N GLY A 140 22.54 21.68 -7.17
CA GLY A 140 23.69 21.01 -7.78
C GLY A 140 24.96 21.85 -7.68
N LYS A 141 24.83 23.17 -7.92
CA LYS A 141 25.93 24.14 -7.79
C LYS A 141 26.34 24.33 -6.33
N TYR A 142 25.37 24.43 -5.42
CA TYR A 142 25.63 24.59 -4.00
C TYR A 142 26.35 23.36 -3.43
N LEU A 143 25.89 22.15 -3.77
CA LEU A 143 26.59 20.91 -3.40
C LEU A 143 28.03 20.90 -3.95
N PHE A 144 28.24 21.17 -5.24
CA PHE A 144 29.58 21.22 -5.85
C PHE A 144 30.56 22.10 -5.05
N CYS A 145 30.16 23.34 -4.73
CA CYS A 145 31.01 24.26 -3.97
C CYS A 145 31.41 23.68 -2.61
N ASN A 146 30.50 22.97 -1.93
CA ASN A 146 30.81 22.31 -0.67
C ASN A 146 31.74 21.10 -0.86
N VAL A 147 31.53 20.23 -1.86
CA VAL A 147 32.43 19.09 -2.16
C VAL A 147 33.86 19.57 -2.43
N PHE A 148 34.02 20.61 -3.24
CA PHE A 148 35.32 21.19 -3.55
C PHE A 148 36.00 21.77 -2.29
N LEU A 149 35.28 22.61 -1.52
CA LEU A 149 35.82 23.28 -0.34
C LEU A 149 36.18 22.30 0.79
N TRP A 150 35.38 21.24 1.02
CA TRP A 150 35.73 20.25 2.04
C TRP A 150 36.94 19.41 1.65
N GLY A 151 37.08 19.03 0.37
CA GLY A 151 38.27 18.33 -0.13
C GLY A 151 39.55 19.15 0.08
N VAL A 152 39.49 20.46 -0.18
CA VAL A 152 40.60 21.40 0.10
C VAL A 152 40.94 21.44 1.60
N VAL A 153 39.92 21.45 2.48
CA VAL A 153 40.13 21.42 3.94
C VAL A 153 40.76 20.10 4.41
N VAL A 154 40.35 18.95 3.86
CA VAL A 154 40.94 17.64 4.21
C VAL A 154 42.38 17.52 3.72
N ALA A 155 42.67 17.97 2.49
CA ALA A 155 44.05 18.04 2.01
C ALA A 155 44.92 18.95 2.90
N SER A 156 44.36 20.09 3.35
CA SER A 156 45.02 21.02 4.28
C SER A 156 45.24 20.43 5.68
N MET A 157 44.45 19.43 6.10
CA MET A 157 44.57 18.77 7.40
C MET A 157 45.91 18.02 7.57
N ALA A 158 46.58 17.68 6.46
CA ALA A 158 47.94 17.14 6.47
C ALA A 158 48.99 18.11 7.07
N GLY A 159 48.71 19.41 7.13
CA GLY A 159 49.56 20.43 7.77
C GLY A 159 49.33 20.62 9.28
N ALA A 160 48.40 19.86 9.90
CA ALA A 160 48.08 20.01 11.31
C ALA A 160 48.99 19.14 12.21
N HIS A 161 49.76 19.79 13.10
CA HIS A 161 50.74 19.13 13.97
C HIS A 161 50.36 19.11 15.46
N ASN A 162 49.19 19.62 15.84
CA ASN A 162 48.71 19.69 17.22
C ASN A 162 47.18 19.64 17.28
N PHE A 163 46.64 19.46 18.49
CA PHE A 163 45.19 19.43 18.74
C PHE A 163 44.44 20.63 18.12
N SER A 164 44.92 21.86 18.32
CA SER A 164 44.22 23.08 17.84
C SER A 164 44.13 23.14 16.32
N GLY A 165 45.19 22.75 15.61
CA GLY A 165 45.20 22.66 14.14
C GLY A 165 44.20 21.63 13.63
N LEU A 166 44.23 20.41 14.19
CA LEU A 166 43.31 19.33 13.84
C LEU A 166 41.85 19.69 14.18
N LEU A 167 41.61 20.38 15.29
CA LEU A 167 40.30 20.85 15.72
C LEU A 167 39.73 21.89 14.74
N ALA A 168 40.55 22.86 14.34
CA ALA A 168 40.14 23.93 13.41
C ALA A 168 39.84 23.39 12.00
N THR A 169 40.70 22.56 11.42
CA THR A 169 40.44 21.96 10.10
C THR A 169 39.21 21.06 10.14
N ARG A 170 38.97 20.32 11.23
CA ARG A 170 37.77 19.48 11.37
C ARG A 170 36.49 20.26 11.65
N PHE A 171 36.59 21.45 12.23
CA PHE A 171 35.46 22.39 12.31
C PHE A 171 35.06 22.89 10.91
N PHE A 172 36.01 23.35 10.09
CA PHE A 172 35.71 23.76 8.71
C PHE A 172 35.22 22.61 7.81
N LEU A 173 35.74 21.40 7.98
CA LEU A 173 35.22 20.19 7.34
C LEU A 173 33.72 20.01 7.66
N GLY A 174 33.36 20.14 8.94
CA GLY A 174 31.97 20.04 9.39
C GLY A 174 31.05 21.09 8.76
N ILE A 175 31.50 22.34 8.61
CA ILE A 175 30.72 23.39 7.91
C ILE A 175 30.34 22.95 6.50
N PHE A 176 31.31 22.55 5.68
CA PHE A 176 31.06 22.21 4.28
C PHE A 176 30.34 20.86 4.11
N GLU A 177 30.63 19.87 4.96
CA GLU A 177 29.91 18.58 4.94
C GLU A 177 28.42 18.69 5.33
N ALA A 178 28.03 19.72 6.09
CA ALA A 178 26.70 19.80 6.72
C ALA A 178 25.54 19.69 5.71
N THR A 179 25.77 20.15 4.48
CA THR A 179 24.71 20.25 3.47
C THR A 179 24.43 18.94 2.73
N VAL A 180 25.36 17.99 2.70
CA VAL A 180 25.31 16.83 1.78
C VAL A 180 24.05 16.00 1.99
N ALA A 181 23.79 15.59 3.23
CA ALA A 181 22.67 14.71 3.54
C ALA A 181 21.30 15.43 3.40
N PRO A 182 21.12 16.69 3.85
CA PRO A 182 19.97 17.51 3.45
C PRO A 182 19.76 17.62 1.93
N CYS A 183 20.80 17.99 1.16
CA CYS A 183 20.73 18.04 -0.31
C CYS A 183 20.26 16.70 -0.88
N PHE A 184 20.79 15.59 -0.37
CA PHE A 184 20.46 14.25 -0.83
C PHE A 184 19.03 13.85 -0.52
N ILE A 185 18.47 14.24 0.65
CA ILE A 185 17.05 13.99 0.95
C ILE A 185 16.15 14.83 0.03
N THR A 186 16.44 16.12 -0.18
CA THR A 186 15.70 16.97 -1.12
C THR A 186 15.75 16.42 -2.55
N ILE A 187 16.93 16.04 -3.04
CA ILE A 187 17.09 15.37 -4.35
C ILE A 187 16.33 14.03 -4.38
N THR A 188 16.32 13.27 -3.27
CA THR A 188 15.60 11.99 -3.17
C THR A 188 14.07 12.19 -3.24
N GLN A 189 13.53 13.26 -2.65
CA GLN A 189 12.11 13.61 -2.71
C GLN A 189 11.70 14.18 -4.07
N MET A 190 12.51 15.07 -4.64
CA MET A 190 12.28 15.79 -5.90
C MET A 190 12.35 14.90 -7.17
N TRP A 191 12.83 13.66 -7.07
CA TRP A 191 13.08 12.79 -8.24
C TRP A 191 12.48 11.38 -8.18
N TRP A 192 12.06 10.88 -7.00
CA TRP A 192 11.59 9.51 -6.83
C TRP A 192 10.30 9.41 -5.99
N ARG A 193 9.45 8.42 -6.31
CA ARG A 193 8.22 8.13 -5.54
C ARG A 193 8.52 7.60 -4.14
N ARG A 194 7.64 7.76 -3.15
CA ARG A 194 7.84 7.25 -1.77
C ARG A 194 8.26 5.76 -1.74
N ARG A 195 7.72 4.93 -2.64
CA ARG A 195 8.14 3.53 -2.87
C ARG A 195 9.63 3.37 -3.27
N GLU A 196 10.14 4.26 -4.11
CA GLU A 196 11.47 4.21 -4.75
C GLU A 196 12.54 4.77 -3.81
N GLN A 197 12.21 5.83 -3.07
CA GLN A 197 13.08 6.56 -2.15
C GLN A 197 13.82 5.64 -1.15
N THR A 198 13.11 4.69 -0.51
CA THR A 198 13.66 3.79 0.52
C THR A 198 14.93 3.06 0.05
N MET A 199 14.94 2.59 -1.21
CA MET A 199 16.09 1.91 -1.80
C MET A 199 17.19 2.87 -2.23
N ARG A 200 16.87 4.06 -2.78
CA ARG A 200 17.87 5.04 -3.21
C ARG A 200 18.63 5.63 -2.00
N LEU A 201 17.91 5.88 -0.90
CA LEU A 201 18.48 6.35 0.36
C LEU A 201 19.46 5.30 0.94
N SER A 202 19.02 4.05 1.04
CA SER A 202 19.89 2.96 1.51
C SER A 202 21.05 2.66 0.54
N LEU A 203 20.92 2.90 -0.76
CA LEU A 203 22.02 2.77 -1.72
C LEU A 203 23.15 3.76 -1.44
N TRP A 204 22.87 5.05 -1.23
CA TRP A 204 23.94 5.98 -0.87
C TRP A 204 24.47 5.75 0.55
N MET A 205 23.61 5.42 1.54
CA MET A 205 24.11 5.08 2.88
C MET A 205 24.93 3.78 2.95
N ALA A 206 24.72 2.81 2.05
CA ALA A 206 25.54 1.61 1.95
C ALA A 206 26.99 1.92 1.54
N MET A 207 27.27 3.08 0.93
CA MET A 207 28.64 3.52 0.63
C MET A 207 29.50 3.70 1.89
N ASN A 208 28.90 3.80 3.07
CA ASN A 208 29.64 3.75 4.34
C ASN A 208 30.35 2.39 4.52
N GLY A 209 29.68 1.29 4.19
CA GLY A 209 30.28 -0.05 4.23
C GLY A 209 31.36 -0.24 3.16
N VAL A 210 31.11 0.27 1.95
CA VAL A 210 32.13 0.31 0.86
C VAL A 210 33.35 1.13 1.27
N THR A 211 33.15 2.24 1.99
CA THR A 211 34.21 3.08 2.54
C THR A 211 35.01 2.34 3.59
N TYR A 212 34.39 1.60 4.52
CA TYR A 212 35.13 0.75 5.46
C TYR A 212 36.00 -0.28 4.76
N MET A 213 35.55 -0.86 3.65
CA MET A 213 36.36 -1.79 2.86
C MET A 213 37.54 -1.08 2.16
N PHE A 214 37.27 -0.04 1.37
CA PHE A 214 38.28 0.67 0.60
C PHE A 214 39.27 1.45 1.48
N GLY A 215 38.76 2.22 2.44
CA GLY A 215 39.57 3.04 3.35
C GLY A 215 40.50 2.21 4.23
N SER A 216 40.11 0.99 4.60
CA SER A 216 40.98 0.07 5.34
C SER A 216 42.12 -0.49 4.49
N LEU A 217 41.86 -0.81 3.21
CA LEU A 217 42.90 -1.21 2.25
C LEU A 217 43.84 -0.05 1.93
N LEU A 218 43.31 1.16 1.75
CA LEU A 218 44.06 2.39 1.54
C LEU A 218 44.98 2.70 2.74
N ALA A 219 44.45 2.64 3.96
CA ALA A 219 45.21 2.86 5.19
C ALA A 219 46.26 1.76 5.44
N PHE A 220 45.94 0.50 5.13
CA PHE A 220 46.93 -0.59 5.14
C PHE A 220 48.08 -0.32 4.16
N GLY A 221 47.78 0.09 2.92
CA GLY A 221 48.78 0.40 1.90
C GLY A 221 49.65 1.60 2.27
N ILE A 222 49.04 2.75 2.59
CA ILE A 222 49.78 3.97 3.01
C ILE A 222 50.56 3.73 4.31
N GLY A 223 50.06 2.87 5.19
CA GLY A 223 50.72 2.48 6.45
C GLY A 223 52.08 1.80 6.30
N HIS A 224 52.46 1.33 5.11
CA HIS A 224 53.78 0.76 4.81
C HIS A 224 54.76 1.79 4.21
N ILE A 225 54.32 3.02 3.93
CA ILE A 225 55.15 4.06 3.30
C ILE A 225 56.07 4.69 4.36
N ASN A 226 57.36 4.38 4.28
CA ASN A 226 58.40 5.03 5.06
C ASN A 226 58.97 6.21 4.27
N GLY A 227 58.85 7.44 4.81
CA GLY A 227 59.26 8.67 4.14
C GLY A 227 59.31 9.88 5.08
N SER A 228 59.56 11.06 4.52
CA SER A 228 59.67 12.32 5.27
C SER A 228 58.32 12.90 5.75
N ILE A 229 57.22 12.45 5.15
CA ILE A 229 55.83 12.79 5.53
C ILE A 229 55.30 11.65 6.41
N ARG A 230 54.70 11.97 7.57
CA ARG A 230 54.18 10.94 8.48
C ARG A 230 52.94 10.25 7.88
N PRO A 231 52.73 8.94 8.09
CA PRO A 231 51.65 8.20 7.40
C PRO A 231 50.25 8.82 7.52
N TYR A 232 49.91 9.42 8.67
CA TYR A 232 48.61 10.09 8.85
C TYR A 232 48.43 11.32 7.94
N GLN A 233 49.50 12.06 7.67
CA GLN A 233 49.47 13.24 6.80
C GLN A 233 49.25 12.80 5.34
N THR A 234 49.90 11.71 4.92
CA THR A 234 49.71 11.09 3.59
C THR A 234 48.27 10.62 3.39
N ILE A 235 47.64 10.04 4.43
CA ILE A 235 46.22 9.65 4.41
C ILE A 235 45.31 10.88 4.16
N PHE A 236 45.46 11.96 4.94
CA PHE A 236 44.67 13.18 4.75
C PHE A 236 44.90 13.83 3.36
N LEU A 237 46.16 13.93 2.93
CA LEU A 237 46.50 14.54 1.64
C LEU A 237 45.91 13.76 0.46
N PHE A 238 46.04 12.43 0.45
CA PHE A 238 45.48 11.59 -0.62
C PHE A 238 43.95 11.70 -0.69
N ILE A 239 43.27 11.57 0.45
CA ILE A 239 41.80 11.57 0.52
C ILE A 239 41.25 12.93 0.09
N GLY A 240 41.77 14.04 0.63
CA GLY A 240 41.29 15.37 0.26
C GLY A 240 41.53 15.72 -1.21
N LEU A 241 42.69 15.35 -1.78
CA LEU A 241 42.97 15.55 -3.21
C LEU A 241 42.06 14.70 -4.11
N LEU A 242 41.74 13.47 -3.71
CA LEU A 242 40.77 12.62 -4.42
C LEU A 242 39.38 13.30 -4.44
N THR A 243 38.92 13.84 -3.31
CA THR A 243 37.67 14.60 -3.24
C THR A 243 37.70 15.84 -4.14
N VAL A 244 38.78 16.62 -4.15
CA VAL A 244 38.94 17.78 -5.05
C VAL A 244 38.87 17.38 -6.52
N VAL A 245 39.56 16.31 -6.93
CA VAL A 245 39.58 15.80 -8.32
C VAL A 245 38.20 15.27 -8.75
N CYS A 246 37.46 14.62 -7.85
CA CYS A 246 36.10 14.14 -8.13
C CYS A 246 35.04 15.27 -8.15
N SER A 247 35.26 16.38 -7.44
CA SER A 247 34.25 17.45 -7.27
C SER A 247 33.65 18.01 -8.58
N PRO A 248 34.37 18.22 -9.70
CA PRO A 248 33.79 18.81 -10.91
C PRO A 248 32.72 17.92 -11.57
N VAL A 249 32.74 16.61 -11.33
CA VAL A 249 31.70 15.69 -11.80
C VAL A 249 30.33 16.10 -11.26
N VAL A 250 30.26 16.60 -10.02
CA VAL A 250 29.03 17.12 -9.42
C VAL A 250 28.50 18.31 -10.22
N TYR A 251 29.37 19.27 -10.55
CA TYR A 251 29.00 20.48 -11.31
C TYR A 251 28.47 20.18 -12.72
N PHE A 252 29.06 19.19 -13.41
CA PHE A 252 28.70 18.89 -14.80
C PHE A 252 27.55 17.89 -14.95
N VAL A 253 27.33 17.00 -13.98
CA VAL A 253 26.39 15.87 -14.10
C VAL A 253 25.11 16.07 -13.27
N LEU A 254 25.18 16.72 -12.11
CA LEU A 254 24.02 16.86 -11.21
C LEU A 254 23.15 18.07 -11.62
N PRO A 255 21.88 17.87 -12.03
CA PRO A 255 20.96 18.96 -12.32
C PRO A 255 20.51 19.65 -11.02
N ASP A 256 20.07 20.90 -11.12
CA ASP A 256 19.50 21.61 -9.96
C ASP A 256 18.06 21.14 -9.65
N SER A 257 17.27 20.79 -10.66
CA SER A 257 15.88 20.28 -10.54
C SER A 257 15.38 19.58 -11.82
N PRO A 258 14.25 18.84 -11.80
CA PRO A 258 13.69 18.17 -12.99
C PRO A 258 13.40 19.13 -14.15
N THR A 259 12.90 20.32 -13.83
CA THR A 259 12.59 21.39 -14.79
C THR A 259 13.86 21.85 -15.53
N THR A 260 14.98 21.97 -14.82
CA THR A 260 16.27 22.45 -15.35
C THR A 260 17.17 21.37 -15.94
N ALA A 261 16.86 20.09 -15.74
CA ALA A 261 17.70 18.97 -16.16
C ALA A 261 17.96 18.94 -17.68
N LYS A 262 19.22 18.71 -18.08
CA LYS A 262 19.64 18.69 -19.49
C LYS A 262 19.54 17.32 -20.17
N PHE A 263 19.43 16.25 -19.39
CA PHE A 263 19.35 14.87 -19.92
C PHE A 263 17.91 14.41 -20.21
N LEU A 264 16.89 15.23 -19.89
CA LEU A 264 15.49 14.94 -20.17
C LEU A 264 14.94 15.82 -21.31
N THR A 265 14.13 15.22 -22.20
CA THR A 265 13.32 15.94 -23.20
C THR A 265 12.17 16.72 -22.52
N ARG A 266 11.41 17.52 -23.29
CA ARG A 266 10.24 18.22 -22.75
C ARG A 266 9.17 17.24 -22.23
N GLU A 267 8.89 16.18 -22.97
CA GLU A 267 7.93 15.13 -22.57
C GLU A 267 8.44 14.34 -21.35
N GLU A 268 9.71 13.93 -21.35
CA GLU A 268 10.29 13.20 -20.21
C GLU A 268 10.28 14.03 -18.91
N LYS A 269 10.32 15.37 -19.00
CA LYS A 269 10.16 16.26 -17.84
C LYS A 269 8.74 16.30 -17.32
N VAL A 270 7.75 16.38 -18.22
CA VAL A 270 6.33 16.28 -17.86
C VAL A 270 6.05 14.95 -17.15
N ILE A 271 6.54 13.84 -17.73
CA ILE A 271 6.49 12.51 -17.12
C ILE A 271 7.20 12.48 -15.76
N ALA A 272 8.41 13.05 -15.65
CA ALA A 272 9.18 13.06 -14.40
C ALA A 272 8.47 13.79 -13.26
N LEU A 273 7.77 14.89 -13.55
CA LEU A 273 6.96 15.65 -12.58
C LEU A 273 5.66 14.90 -12.23
N GLU A 274 4.93 14.41 -13.23
CA GLU A 274 3.62 13.78 -13.03
C GLU A 274 3.70 12.51 -12.19
N ARG A 275 4.77 11.72 -12.37
CA ARG A 275 5.09 10.55 -11.52
C ARG A 275 5.18 10.86 -10.03
N LEU A 276 5.38 12.13 -9.64
CA LEU A 276 5.54 12.57 -8.26
C LEU A 276 4.26 13.16 -7.66
N ARG A 277 3.19 13.36 -8.44
CA ARG A 277 1.90 13.91 -7.94
C ARG A 277 1.37 13.12 -6.73
N ALA A 278 1.43 11.79 -6.79
CA ALA A 278 1.02 10.90 -5.69
C ALA A 278 1.96 10.89 -4.46
N ASN A 279 3.11 11.59 -4.49
CA ASN A 279 3.92 11.76 -3.27
C ASN A 279 3.29 12.76 -2.29
N ASN A 280 2.44 13.68 -2.76
CA ASN A 280 1.95 14.82 -1.98
C ASN A 280 3.12 15.53 -1.23
N GLN A 281 4.16 15.87 -2.02
CA GLN A 281 5.42 16.50 -1.64
C GLN A 281 5.83 17.40 -2.81
N GLY A 282 5.87 18.72 -2.59
CA GLY A 282 6.23 19.70 -3.63
C GLY A 282 7.65 19.50 -4.20
N THR A 283 7.88 19.95 -5.43
CA THR A 283 9.12 19.67 -6.17
C THR A 283 10.18 20.77 -6.04
N GLU A 284 9.82 22.05 -6.14
CA GLU A 284 10.77 23.17 -5.95
C GLU A 284 10.07 24.47 -5.46
N SER A 285 9.91 24.65 -4.15
CA SER A 285 9.53 25.95 -3.54
C SER A 285 10.77 26.78 -3.17
N LYS A 286 10.71 28.10 -3.43
CA LYS A 286 11.79 29.07 -3.13
C LYS A 286 11.42 30.08 -2.06
N ASN A 287 10.22 29.97 -1.49
CA ASN A 287 9.77 30.81 -0.38
C ASN A 287 10.17 30.18 0.96
N TRP A 288 10.02 30.91 2.06
CA TRP A 288 10.36 30.42 3.40
C TRP A 288 9.21 30.73 4.34
N GLU A 289 8.37 29.73 4.57
CA GLU A 289 7.14 29.89 5.33
C GLU A 289 7.35 29.61 6.82
N TRP A 290 7.36 30.68 7.61
CA TRP A 290 7.54 30.60 9.06
C TRP A 290 6.43 29.84 9.79
N SER A 291 5.24 29.73 9.19
CA SER A 291 4.14 28.87 9.67
C SER A 291 4.57 27.41 9.78
N GLN A 292 5.18 26.87 8.71
CA GLN A 292 5.68 25.50 8.66
C GLN A 292 6.77 25.25 9.72
N VAL A 293 7.66 26.23 9.93
CA VAL A 293 8.70 26.17 10.97
C VAL A 293 8.10 26.08 12.37
N TRP A 294 7.08 26.88 12.68
CA TRP A 294 6.39 26.81 13.97
C TRP A 294 5.62 25.50 14.15
N GLU A 295 4.97 25.00 13.10
CA GLU A 295 4.21 23.76 13.17
C GLU A 295 5.12 22.57 13.53
N VAL A 296 6.24 22.42 12.82
CA VAL A 296 7.28 21.38 13.08
C VAL A 296 7.89 21.51 14.49
N LEU A 297 7.93 22.72 15.07
CA LEU A 297 8.36 22.92 16.47
C LEU A 297 7.29 22.54 17.51
N THR A 298 6.02 22.40 17.11
CA THR A 298 4.89 22.02 18.00
C THR A 298 4.39 20.59 17.80
N ASP A 299 4.66 19.98 16.65
CA ASP A 299 4.28 18.59 16.36
C ASP A 299 5.04 17.57 17.22
N LEU A 300 4.29 16.69 17.91
CA LEU A 300 4.82 15.61 18.73
C LEU A 300 5.59 14.56 17.89
N LYS A 301 5.25 14.36 16.62
CA LYS A 301 5.92 13.37 15.76
C LYS A 301 7.37 13.74 15.51
N THR A 302 7.63 15.03 15.31
CA THR A 302 8.97 15.60 15.15
C THR A 302 9.84 15.31 16.38
N TYR A 303 9.29 15.39 17.59
CA TYR A 303 10.02 14.99 18.80
C TYR A 303 10.27 13.47 18.88
N LEU A 304 9.37 12.62 18.36
CA LEU A 304 9.63 11.18 18.24
C LEU A 304 10.72 10.86 17.20
N TRP A 305 10.72 11.53 16.04
CA TRP A 305 11.79 11.45 15.05
C TRP A 305 13.15 11.88 15.62
N LEU A 306 13.18 13.01 16.34
CA LEU A 306 14.36 13.51 17.04
C LEU A 306 14.86 12.53 18.10
N ALA A 307 13.97 11.98 18.93
CA ALA A 307 14.34 11.02 19.97
C ALA A 307 14.95 9.74 19.38
N MET A 308 14.30 9.13 18.38
CA MET A 308 14.81 7.93 17.69
C MET A 308 16.14 8.20 16.98
N GLN A 309 16.29 9.36 16.31
CA GLN A 309 17.52 9.68 15.62
C GLN A 309 18.67 9.91 16.60
N PHE A 310 18.43 10.57 17.74
CA PHE A 310 19.46 10.81 18.75
C PHE A 310 20.03 9.51 19.32
N VAL A 311 19.15 8.56 19.72
CA VAL A 311 19.59 7.25 20.22
C VAL A 311 20.15 6.33 19.13
N THR A 312 19.86 6.58 17.85
CA THR A 312 20.52 5.89 16.72
C THR A 312 21.92 6.47 16.44
N ALA A 313 22.05 7.80 16.56
CA ALA A 313 23.26 8.55 16.24
C ALA A 313 24.37 8.38 17.30
N LEU A 314 24.01 8.30 18.58
CA LEU A 314 24.95 8.20 19.70
C LEU A 314 25.83 6.93 19.64
N PRO A 315 25.28 5.71 19.44
CA PRO A 315 26.10 4.52 19.21
C PRO A 315 26.93 4.60 17.93
N SER A 316 26.37 5.19 16.85
CA SER A 316 27.05 5.33 15.57
C SER A 316 28.32 6.19 15.67
N GLY A 317 28.25 7.33 16.36
CA GLY A 317 29.39 8.21 16.59
C GLY A 317 30.47 7.57 17.47
N GLY A 318 30.07 6.86 18.52
CA GLY A 318 30.99 6.11 19.39
C GLY A 318 31.72 4.99 18.65
N ILE A 319 30.98 4.10 18.01
CA ILE A 319 31.54 2.91 17.31
C ILE A 319 32.41 3.33 16.12
N SER A 320 32.01 4.33 15.32
CA SER A 320 32.84 4.78 14.18
C SER A 320 34.17 5.44 14.60
N THR A 321 34.18 6.16 15.73
CA THR A 321 35.38 6.85 16.24
C THR A 321 36.35 5.92 16.96
N PHE A 322 35.84 4.85 17.60
CA PHE A 322 36.62 3.91 18.42
C PHE A 322 36.76 2.50 17.82
N GLY A 323 36.10 2.17 16.70
CA GLY A 323 36.07 0.81 16.12
C GLY A 323 37.43 0.11 16.00
N PRO A 324 38.45 0.74 15.38
CA PRO A 324 39.81 0.17 15.35
C PRO A 324 40.43 -0.02 16.74
N LEU A 325 40.16 0.89 17.70
CA LEU A 325 40.65 0.80 19.08
C LEU A 325 39.93 -0.29 19.90
N ILE A 326 38.68 -0.62 19.55
CA ILE A 326 37.92 -1.75 20.09
C ILE A 326 38.48 -3.06 19.57
N ILE A 327 38.65 -3.19 18.25
CA ILE A 327 39.24 -4.39 17.61
C ILE A 327 40.69 -4.62 18.12
N SER A 328 41.50 -3.56 18.23
CA SER A 328 42.85 -3.67 18.81
C SER A 328 42.81 -4.13 20.27
N GLY A 329 41.78 -3.75 21.02
CA GLY A 329 41.52 -4.20 22.39
C GLY A 329 41.24 -5.71 22.52
N PHE A 330 40.93 -6.41 21.42
CA PHE A 330 40.84 -7.88 21.39
C PHE A 330 42.22 -8.56 21.18
N GLY A 331 43.32 -7.80 21.17
CA GLY A 331 44.68 -8.32 21.00
C GLY A 331 45.14 -8.47 19.54
N PHE A 332 44.51 -7.77 18.59
CA PHE A 332 44.99 -7.68 17.21
C PHE A 332 46.07 -6.60 17.05
N SER A 333 47.11 -6.90 16.26
CA SER A 333 48.12 -5.92 15.85
C SER A 333 47.54 -4.90 14.87
N GLN A 334 48.00 -3.64 14.92
CA GLN A 334 47.69 -2.52 14.00
C GLN A 334 47.24 -2.90 12.57
N PHE A 335 48.07 -3.64 11.81
CA PHE A 335 47.76 -4.02 10.42
C PHE A 335 46.65 -5.07 10.28
N HIS A 336 46.50 -5.98 11.24
CA HIS A 336 45.34 -6.89 11.29
C HIS A 336 44.08 -6.12 11.71
N THR A 337 44.20 -5.25 12.72
CA THR A 337 43.12 -4.40 13.23
C THR A 337 42.46 -3.57 12.14
N ILE A 338 43.25 -2.94 11.25
CA ILE A 338 42.68 -2.14 10.16
C ILE A 338 41.95 -3.02 9.12
N LEU A 339 42.54 -4.15 8.70
CA LEU A 339 41.93 -5.07 7.74
C LEU A 339 40.63 -5.72 8.26
N LEU A 340 40.48 -5.90 9.57
CA LEU A 340 39.27 -6.46 10.17
C LEU A 340 38.06 -5.52 10.19
N ASN A 341 38.20 -4.28 9.70
CA ASN A 341 37.04 -3.46 9.36
C ASN A 341 36.43 -3.82 7.99
N ILE A 342 37.13 -4.58 7.14
CA ILE A 342 36.63 -4.97 5.80
C ILE A 342 35.38 -5.87 5.92
N PRO A 343 35.33 -6.92 6.77
CA PRO A 343 34.11 -7.72 6.94
C PRO A 343 32.96 -6.93 7.60
N PHE A 344 33.26 -5.99 8.51
CA PHE A 344 32.25 -5.06 9.06
C PHE A 344 31.65 -4.20 7.93
N GLY A 345 32.49 -3.66 7.04
CA GLY A 345 32.04 -2.89 5.87
C GLY A 345 31.18 -3.72 4.91
N ALA A 346 31.56 -4.97 4.64
CA ALA A 346 30.78 -5.88 3.81
C ALA A 346 29.41 -6.20 4.43
N LEU A 347 29.37 -6.51 5.73
CA LEU A 347 28.13 -6.75 6.47
C LEU A 347 27.23 -5.49 6.51
N GLN A 348 27.81 -4.30 6.63
CA GLN A 348 27.07 -3.04 6.56
C GLN A 348 26.36 -2.89 5.20
N VAL A 349 27.04 -3.13 4.08
CA VAL A 349 26.39 -3.10 2.75
C VAL A 349 25.23 -4.10 2.68
N ILE A 350 25.46 -5.35 3.10
CA ILE A 350 24.47 -6.43 3.05
C ILE A 350 23.23 -6.09 3.91
N ILE A 351 23.44 -5.62 5.14
CA ILE A 351 22.32 -5.35 6.06
C ILE A 351 21.57 -4.07 5.68
N THR A 352 22.26 -3.00 5.28
CA THR A 352 21.63 -1.75 4.83
C THR A 352 20.77 -1.95 3.58
N LEU A 353 21.27 -2.69 2.58
CA LEU A 353 20.50 -2.96 1.36
C LEU A 353 19.44 -4.04 1.57
N GLY A 354 19.74 -5.07 2.36
CA GLY A 354 18.83 -6.16 2.68
C GLY A 354 17.61 -5.70 3.47
N SER A 355 17.80 -4.88 4.52
CA SER A 355 16.68 -4.34 5.29
C SER A 355 15.77 -3.45 4.43
N ALA A 356 16.36 -2.60 3.59
CA ALA A 356 15.64 -1.74 2.65
C ALA A 356 14.82 -2.54 1.63
N ALA A 357 15.40 -3.61 1.08
CA ALA A 357 14.71 -4.50 0.15
C ALA A 357 13.54 -5.25 0.82
N ILE A 358 13.75 -5.72 2.07
CA ILE A 358 12.67 -6.34 2.87
C ILE A 358 11.55 -5.32 3.11
N ALA A 359 11.85 -4.15 3.69
CA ALA A 359 10.85 -3.12 3.99
C ALA A 359 10.12 -2.60 2.74
N THR A 360 10.80 -2.52 1.59
CA THR A 360 10.16 -2.17 0.32
C THR A 360 9.22 -3.28 -0.16
N LYS A 361 9.59 -4.56 0.00
CA LYS A 361 8.76 -5.71 -0.38
C LYS A 361 7.55 -5.91 0.53
N ILE A 362 7.72 -5.80 1.84
CA ILE A 362 6.61 -5.93 2.82
C ILE A 362 5.86 -4.61 3.04
N LYS A 363 6.33 -3.51 2.45
CA LYS A 363 5.92 -2.09 2.60
C LYS A 363 6.09 -1.50 4.01
N LEU A 364 5.90 -2.33 5.04
CA LEU A 364 6.14 -2.09 6.47
C LEU A 364 7.59 -1.74 6.79
N LYS A 365 7.83 -0.52 7.29
CA LYS A 365 9.14 -0.06 7.78
C LYS A 365 9.38 -0.37 9.27
N TRP A 366 8.37 -0.16 10.12
CA TRP A 366 8.51 -0.26 11.57
C TRP A 366 8.88 -1.67 12.12
N PRO A 367 8.40 -2.81 11.57
CA PRO A 367 8.80 -4.13 12.06
C PRO A 367 10.26 -4.43 11.70
N VAL A 368 10.72 -3.98 10.53
CA VAL A 368 12.12 -4.13 10.10
C VAL A 368 13.04 -3.30 10.99
N LEU A 369 12.67 -2.04 11.29
CA LEU A 369 13.37 -1.22 12.28
C LEU A 369 13.48 -1.91 13.64
N PHE A 370 12.38 -2.48 14.15
CA PHE A 370 12.38 -3.18 15.44
C PHE A 370 13.29 -4.41 15.42
N LEU A 371 13.19 -5.26 14.39
CA LEU A 371 14.03 -6.47 14.28
C LEU A 371 15.53 -6.14 14.13
N LEU A 372 15.89 -4.99 13.54
CA LEU A 372 17.28 -4.53 13.45
C LEU A 372 17.89 -4.10 14.80
N THR A 373 17.10 -3.80 15.84
CA THR A 373 17.65 -3.45 17.17
C THR A 373 18.06 -4.67 17.99
N LEU A 374 17.50 -5.86 17.71
CA LEU A 374 17.71 -7.05 18.54
C LEU A 374 19.14 -7.63 18.44
N PRO A 375 19.76 -7.78 17.25
CA PRO A 375 21.14 -8.25 17.15
C PRO A 375 22.17 -7.33 17.84
N PRO A 376 22.19 -5.99 17.65
CA PRO A 376 23.22 -5.15 18.29
C PRO A 376 23.06 -5.09 19.83
N ILE A 377 21.83 -5.22 20.36
CA ILE A 377 21.59 -5.45 21.80
C ILE A 377 22.33 -6.70 22.28
N ALA A 378 22.14 -7.85 21.59
CA ALA A 378 22.82 -9.10 21.94
C ALA A 378 24.36 -9.00 21.79
N GLY A 379 24.84 -8.37 20.72
CA GLY A 379 26.27 -8.17 20.48
C GLY A 379 26.95 -7.31 21.54
N ALA A 380 26.33 -6.23 22.00
CA ALA A 380 26.88 -5.38 23.07
C ALA A 380 26.79 -6.04 24.45
N ALA A 381 25.71 -6.77 24.75
CA ALA A 381 25.61 -7.57 25.97
C ALA A 381 26.73 -8.63 26.04
N ALA A 382 26.99 -9.33 24.94
CA ALA A 382 28.10 -10.30 24.86
C ALA A 382 29.48 -9.63 24.98
N LEU A 383 29.73 -8.49 24.32
CA LEU A 383 30.99 -7.75 24.45
C LEU A 383 31.21 -7.14 25.84
N TYR A 384 30.13 -6.90 26.60
CA TYR A 384 30.19 -6.41 27.97
C TYR A 384 30.56 -7.52 28.96
N GLU A 385 29.96 -8.71 28.83
CA GLU A 385 30.16 -9.84 29.74
C GLU A 385 31.45 -10.62 29.46
N LEU A 386 31.84 -10.76 28.18
CA LEU A 386 33.04 -11.49 27.80
C LEU A 386 34.32 -10.76 28.24
N GLY A 387 35.30 -11.52 28.70
CA GLY A 387 36.65 -11.04 29.02
C GLY A 387 37.45 -10.57 27.79
N ARG A 388 38.76 -10.36 27.96
CA ARG A 388 39.69 -9.94 26.89
C ARG A 388 40.90 -10.89 26.76
N GLY A 389 40.72 -12.16 27.12
CA GLY A 389 41.73 -13.19 26.91
C GLY A 389 41.89 -13.57 25.43
N ALA A 390 43.04 -14.15 25.09
CA ALA A 390 43.42 -14.43 23.71
C ALA A 390 42.57 -15.55 23.07
N GLU A 391 42.07 -16.47 23.90
CA GLU A 391 41.14 -17.54 23.53
C GLU A 391 39.76 -17.02 23.08
N LEU A 392 39.29 -15.90 23.65
CA LEU A 392 38.02 -15.26 23.28
C LEU A 392 38.12 -14.33 22.05
N ARG A 393 39.32 -14.07 21.53
CA ARG A 393 39.61 -13.07 20.48
C ARG A 393 38.73 -13.21 19.22
N ASN A 394 38.46 -14.44 18.78
CA ASN A 394 37.60 -14.70 17.62
C ASN A 394 36.11 -14.52 17.97
N THR A 395 35.69 -14.91 19.17
CA THR A 395 34.33 -14.72 19.69
C THR A 395 33.99 -13.25 19.83
N LEU A 396 34.89 -12.45 20.41
CA LEU A 396 34.77 -10.99 20.54
C LEU A 396 34.61 -10.31 19.18
N LEU A 397 35.40 -10.72 18.19
CA LEU A 397 35.28 -10.23 16.82
C LEU A 397 33.91 -10.58 16.21
N GLY A 398 33.40 -11.80 16.46
CA GLY A 398 32.04 -12.20 16.07
C GLY A 398 30.96 -11.33 16.72
N CYS A 399 31.03 -11.10 18.02
CA CYS A 399 30.10 -10.22 18.74
C CYS A 399 30.17 -8.75 18.24
N TYR A 400 31.36 -8.28 17.85
CA TYR A 400 31.53 -6.97 17.22
C TYR A 400 30.88 -6.90 15.83
N TYR A 401 30.99 -7.94 15.00
CA TYR A 401 30.28 -8.00 13.72
C TYR A 401 28.76 -8.12 13.87
N VAL A 402 28.25 -8.70 14.96
CA VAL A 402 26.82 -8.70 15.29
C VAL A 402 26.29 -7.29 15.58
N LEU A 403 27.13 -6.34 16.03
CA LEU A 403 26.73 -4.93 16.16
C LEU A 403 26.33 -4.31 14.82
N THR A 404 26.92 -4.75 13.70
CA THR A 404 26.77 -4.12 12.37
C THR A 404 25.30 -3.95 11.94
N PHE A 405 24.37 -4.73 12.50
CA PHE A 405 22.93 -4.56 12.30
C PHE A 405 22.39 -3.15 12.61
N TYR A 406 23.04 -2.39 13.52
CA TYR A 406 22.64 -0.99 13.76
C TYR A 406 22.74 -0.11 12.50
N THR A 407 23.62 -0.45 11.55
CA THR A 407 23.85 0.33 10.33
C THR A 407 22.66 0.32 9.36
N GLY A 408 21.78 -0.69 9.45
CA GLY A 408 20.53 -0.73 8.69
C GLY A 408 19.41 0.15 9.25
N ILE A 409 19.52 0.60 10.51
CA ILE A 409 18.49 1.38 11.21
C ILE A 409 18.42 2.79 10.64
N GLN A 410 19.55 3.49 10.59
CA GLN A 410 19.62 4.91 10.25
C GLN A 410 19.01 5.26 8.86
N PRO A 411 19.32 4.56 7.74
CA PRO A 411 18.69 4.85 6.45
C PRO A 411 17.17 4.59 6.46
N MET A 412 16.75 3.53 7.14
CA MET A 412 15.33 3.20 7.28
C MET A 412 14.58 4.26 8.08
N LEU A 413 15.19 4.79 9.13
CA LEU A 413 14.64 5.86 9.97
C LEU A 413 14.56 7.20 9.21
N TYR A 414 15.60 7.59 8.46
CA TYR A 414 15.52 8.76 7.58
C TYR A 414 14.40 8.61 6.54
N SER A 415 14.32 7.44 5.87
CA SER A 415 13.28 7.18 4.87
C SER A 415 11.87 7.15 5.47
N TRP A 416 11.72 6.79 6.75
CA TRP A 416 10.43 6.79 7.43
C TRP A 416 10.02 8.20 7.87
N ALA A 417 10.97 8.98 8.41
CA ALA A 417 10.75 10.37 8.79
C ALA A 417 10.44 11.26 7.59
N SER A 418 11.27 11.24 6.53
CA SER A 418 11.12 12.10 5.34
C SER A 418 9.91 11.78 4.44
N GLN A 419 9.14 10.76 4.80
CA GLN A 419 7.87 10.38 4.17
C GLN A 419 6.65 10.72 5.04
N ASN A 420 6.87 11.30 6.22
CA ASN A 420 5.84 11.63 7.20
C ASN A 420 5.89 13.09 7.67
N THR A 421 7.09 13.67 7.84
CA THR A 421 7.26 15.05 8.33
C THR A 421 8.59 15.62 7.82
N ALA A 422 8.65 16.92 7.55
CA ALA A 422 9.87 17.59 7.10
C ALA A 422 10.65 18.25 8.27
N GLY A 423 11.98 18.19 8.23
CA GLY A 423 12.85 19.02 9.07
C GLY A 423 13.37 18.38 10.38
N LEU A 424 14.15 19.19 11.10
CA LEU A 424 14.85 19.02 12.39
C LEU A 424 15.69 17.74 12.66
N ILE A 425 15.44 16.60 12.02
CA ILE A 425 16.08 15.30 12.32
C ILE A 425 17.63 15.33 12.32
N TYR A 426 18.25 16.21 11.53
CA TYR A 426 19.71 16.40 11.54
C TYR A 426 20.27 17.04 12.82
N ILE A 427 19.46 17.77 13.60
CA ILE A 427 19.85 18.30 14.92
C ILE A 427 20.13 17.13 15.87
N ALA A 428 19.20 16.16 15.94
CA ALA A 428 19.37 14.95 16.73
C ALA A 428 20.53 14.07 16.24
N GLN A 429 20.73 13.96 14.91
CA GLN A 429 21.91 13.30 14.35
C GLN A 429 23.21 13.95 14.83
N CYS A 430 23.32 15.28 14.76
CA CYS A 430 24.53 15.98 15.18
C CYS A 430 24.73 15.85 16.69
N ALA A 431 23.70 16.11 17.50
CA ALA A 431 23.75 15.97 18.96
C ALA A 431 24.20 14.56 19.41
N GLY A 432 23.65 13.51 18.81
CA GLY A 432 24.05 12.12 19.11
C GLY A 432 25.52 11.86 18.78
N ASN A 433 26.00 12.30 17.60
CA ASN A 433 27.40 12.12 17.22
C ASN A 433 28.39 13.04 17.96
N ILE A 434 27.94 14.16 18.54
CA ILE A 434 28.74 14.95 19.47
C ILE A 434 28.96 14.15 20.77
N VAL A 435 27.90 13.54 21.30
CA VAL A 435 27.89 12.83 22.60
C VAL A 435 28.57 11.45 22.51
N GLY A 436 28.32 10.68 21.45
CA GLY A 436 28.81 9.30 21.27
C GLY A 436 30.30 9.09 21.56
N PRO A 437 31.23 9.83 20.91
CA PRO A 437 32.67 9.73 21.15
C PRO A 437 33.11 10.10 22.57
N LEU A 438 32.34 10.90 23.30
CA LEU A 438 32.64 11.35 24.68
C LEU A 438 32.24 10.29 25.73
N LEU A 439 31.40 9.32 25.34
CA LEU A 439 31.02 8.16 26.15
C LEU A 439 32.10 7.06 26.16
N TYR A 440 33.17 7.24 25.39
CA TYR A 440 34.37 6.42 25.36
C TYR A 440 35.59 7.24 25.82
N LYS A 441 36.52 6.64 26.56
CA LYS A 441 37.87 7.18 26.83
C LYS A 441 38.91 6.13 26.46
N THR A 442 40.08 6.60 26.03
CA THR A 442 41.27 5.75 25.84
C THR A 442 41.73 5.07 27.14
N THR A 443 41.47 5.69 28.30
CA THR A 443 41.74 5.11 29.64
C THR A 443 40.78 3.98 30.04
N GLU A 444 39.74 3.70 29.24
CA GLU A 444 38.77 2.61 29.48
C GLU A 444 39.08 1.36 28.62
N ALA A 445 40.18 1.38 27.85
CA ALA A 445 40.68 0.25 27.09
C ALA A 445 41.18 -0.89 28.00
N PRO A 446 41.09 -2.17 27.58
CA PRO A 446 40.53 -2.68 26.32
C PRO A 446 39.00 -2.94 26.36
N TYR A 447 38.32 -2.59 27.46
CA TYR A 447 36.93 -3.02 27.69
C TYR A 447 35.88 -2.04 27.17
N TYR A 448 36.07 -0.74 27.40
CA TYR A 448 35.15 0.35 27.03
C TYR A 448 33.70 0.20 27.55
N HIS A 449 33.50 -0.43 28.72
CA HIS A 449 32.18 -0.75 29.29
C HIS A 449 31.19 0.44 29.28
N ARG A 450 31.63 1.67 29.58
CA ARG A 450 30.76 2.87 29.59
C ARG A 450 30.13 3.15 28.22
N GLY A 451 30.87 2.94 27.14
CA GLY A 451 30.36 3.03 25.77
C GLY A 451 29.41 1.88 25.43
N LEU A 452 29.76 0.64 25.79
CA LEU A 452 28.91 -0.54 25.55
C LEU A 452 27.56 -0.44 26.28
N ILE A 453 27.54 -0.04 27.56
CA ILE A 453 26.32 0.22 28.34
C ILE A 453 25.47 1.31 27.65
N SER A 454 26.11 2.40 27.22
CA SER A 454 25.41 3.51 26.57
C SER A 454 24.72 3.08 25.28
N ASN A 455 25.38 2.24 24.47
CA ASN A 455 24.83 1.69 23.24
C ASN A 455 23.65 0.74 23.51
N LEU A 456 23.79 -0.14 24.50
CA LEU A 456 22.76 -1.09 24.92
C LEU A 456 21.48 -0.34 25.37
N ILE A 457 21.62 0.68 26.21
CA ILE A 457 20.51 1.55 26.64
C ILE A 457 19.85 2.24 25.44
N CYS A 458 20.65 2.80 24.53
CA CYS A 458 20.12 3.49 23.34
C CYS A 458 19.30 2.58 22.43
N TRP A 459 19.75 1.34 22.18
CA TRP A 459 19.01 0.40 21.33
C TRP A 459 17.76 -0.16 22.02
N ILE A 460 17.76 -0.33 23.34
CA ILE A 460 16.56 -0.71 24.11
C ILE A 460 15.52 0.43 24.07
N ILE A 461 15.93 1.68 24.26
CA ILE A 461 15.04 2.85 24.14
C ILE A 461 14.47 2.94 22.71
N LEU A 462 15.32 2.76 21.69
CA LEU A 462 14.89 2.76 20.30
C LEU A 462 13.83 1.67 20.01
N ALA A 463 14.04 0.45 20.52
CA ALA A 463 13.11 -0.66 20.37
C ALA A 463 11.71 -0.35 20.96
N ALA A 464 11.63 0.51 21.98
CA ALA A 464 10.36 1.01 22.52
C ALA A 464 9.79 2.20 21.74
N LEU A 465 10.62 3.13 21.26
CA LEU A 465 10.18 4.31 20.49
C LEU A 465 9.60 3.97 19.12
N ILE A 466 10.08 2.92 18.45
CA ILE A 466 9.59 2.46 17.14
C ILE A 466 8.08 2.14 17.15
N PRO A 467 7.57 1.22 18.00
CA PRO A 467 6.13 0.93 18.06
C PRO A 467 5.31 2.11 18.60
N ILE A 468 5.84 2.91 19.53
CA ILE A 468 5.16 4.15 20.00
C ILE A 468 4.92 5.10 18.81
N THR A 469 5.92 5.29 17.95
CA THR A 469 5.80 6.17 16.77
C THR A 469 4.83 5.59 15.74
N ALA A 470 4.83 4.26 15.53
CA ALA A 470 3.84 3.60 14.68
C ALA A 470 2.40 3.79 15.20
N LEU A 471 2.16 3.64 16.51
CA LEU A 471 0.86 3.89 17.13
C LEU A 471 0.41 5.35 16.98
N TYR A 472 1.32 6.32 17.13
CA TYR A 472 1.01 7.74 16.94
C TYR A 472 0.76 8.12 15.47
N LEU A 473 1.42 7.45 14.52
CA LEU A 473 1.13 7.55 13.09
C LEU A 473 -0.26 6.96 12.73
N ILE A 474 -0.68 5.84 13.35
CA ILE A 474 -2.06 5.31 13.23
C ILE A 474 -3.08 6.33 13.73
N PHE A 475 -2.80 6.98 14.88
CA PHE A 475 -3.67 7.99 15.45
C PHE A 475 -3.87 9.20 14.52
N LEU A 476 -2.80 9.76 13.92
CA LEU A 476 -2.96 10.87 12.97
C LEU A 476 -3.69 10.46 11.68
N ASN A 477 -3.50 9.24 11.16
CA ASN A 477 -4.30 8.77 10.03
C ASN A 477 -5.80 8.68 10.38
N LYS A 478 -6.17 8.21 11.59
CA LYS A 478 -7.57 8.27 12.07
C LYS A 478 -8.07 9.73 12.20
N GLN A 479 -7.21 10.67 12.58
CA GLN A 479 -7.54 12.11 12.64
C GLN A 479 -7.76 12.73 11.24
N HIS A 480 -6.92 12.39 10.25
CA HIS A 480 -7.09 12.83 8.85
C HIS A 480 -8.35 12.23 8.22
N ALA A 481 -8.65 10.96 8.48
CA ALA A 481 -9.92 10.35 8.07
C ALA A 481 -11.15 11.02 8.72
N ALA A 482 -11.01 11.68 9.87
CA ALA A 482 -12.03 12.51 10.49
C ALA A 482 -12.02 13.98 9.98
N ALA A 483 -10.92 14.47 9.43
CA ALA A 483 -10.84 15.77 8.74
C ALA A 483 -11.52 15.69 7.37
N ARG A 484 -11.17 14.69 6.54
CA ARG A 484 -11.78 14.42 5.23
C ARG A 484 -13.30 14.35 5.30
N ARG A 485 -13.85 13.56 6.24
CA ARG A 485 -15.30 13.47 6.49
C ARG A 485 -15.97 14.83 6.78
N ARG A 486 -15.28 15.73 7.50
CA ARG A 486 -15.78 17.10 7.77
C ARG A 486 -15.66 18.03 6.56
N ALA A 487 -14.77 17.72 5.61
CA ALA A 487 -14.62 18.40 4.33
C ALA A 487 -15.47 17.78 3.19
N GLY A 488 -16.32 16.78 3.48
CA GLY A 488 -17.12 16.05 2.48
C GLY A 488 -16.35 15.00 1.67
N LYS A 489 -15.07 14.76 1.97
CA LYS A 489 -14.22 13.77 1.31
C LYS A 489 -14.32 12.38 1.96
N LYS A 490 -14.01 11.33 1.18
CA LYS A 490 -13.93 9.93 1.63
C LYS A 490 -12.99 9.80 2.85
N ALA A 491 -13.43 9.06 3.87
CA ALA A 491 -12.67 8.90 5.12
C ALA A 491 -11.37 8.13 4.91
N GLU A 492 -11.51 6.93 4.34
CA GLU A 492 -10.43 5.99 4.09
C GLU A 492 -10.08 6.03 2.60
N ILE A 493 -8.83 6.41 2.32
CA ILE A 493 -8.24 6.53 0.99
C ILE A 493 -7.13 5.50 0.91
N ILE A 494 -7.04 4.77 -0.21
CA ILE A 494 -5.98 3.80 -0.43
C ILE A 494 -4.68 4.55 -0.76
N ASP A 495 -3.64 4.40 0.06
CA ASP A 495 -2.31 5.00 -0.15
C ASP A 495 -1.58 4.36 -1.34
N THR A 496 -1.58 5.07 -2.48
CA THR A 496 -0.90 4.64 -3.71
C THR A 496 0.59 4.99 -3.75
N SER A 497 1.11 5.79 -2.80
CA SER A 497 2.49 6.31 -2.82
C SER A 497 3.57 5.22 -2.66
N LEU A 498 3.18 4.05 -2.13
CA LEU A 498 4.01 2.85 -2.00
C LEU A 498 3.81 1.80 -3.12
N GLU A 499 2.91 2.03 -4.08
CA GLU A 499 2.49 1.07 -5.09
C GLU A 499 3.17 1.30 -6.46
N ASP A 500 3.18 0.27 -7.32
CA ASP A 500 3.63 0.44 -8.71
C ASP A 500 2.63 1.18 -9.59
N THR A 501 3.09 1.70 -10.73
CA THR A 501 2.31 2.55 -11.64
C THR A 501 1.02 1.91 -12.14
N LYS A 502 0.94 0.58 -12.23
CA LYS A 502 -0.28 -0.12 -12.63
C LYS A 502 -1.24 -0.23 -11.44
N ARG A 503 -0.74 -0.71 -10.30
CA ARG A 503 -1.53 -0.92 -9.09
C ARG A 503 -1.99 0.38 -8.41
N ALA A 504 -1.16 1.42 -8.47
CA ALA A 504 -1.52 2.78 -8.07
C ALA A 504 -2.74 3.28 -8.86
N ARG A 505 -2.75 3.11 -10.19
CA ARG A 505 -3.88 3.47 -11.06
C ARG A 505 -5.14 2.67 -10.77
N GLU A 506 -5.01 1.38 -10.53
CA GLU A 506 -6.14 0.51 -10.13
C GLU A 506 -6.76 1.00 -8.81
N MET A 507 -5.94 1.44 -7.86
CA MET A 507 -6.37 1.99 -6.57
C MET A 507 -6.85 3.45 -6.64
N GLU A 508 -6.27 4.29 -7.49
CA GLU A 508 -6.74 5.64 -7.79
C GLU A 508 -8.14 5.59 -8.40
N LYS A 509 -8.39 4.69 -9.36
CA LYS A 509 -9.74 4.47 -9.92
C LYS A 509 -10.73 3.94 -8.87
N GLN A 510 -10.29 3.11 -7.91
CA GLN A 510 -11.13 2.69 -6.76
C GLN A 510 -11.42 3.83 -5.77
N ASN A 511 -10.50 4.80 -5.63
CA ASN A 511 -10.74 6.00 -4.85
C ASN A 511 -11.74 6.93 -5.58
N GLU A 512 -11.52 7.23 -6.87
CA GLU A 512 -12.36 8.11 -7.71
C GLU A 512 -13.78 7.58 -7.93
N ALA A 513 -13.94 6.28 -8.25
CA ALA A 513 -15.26 5.67 -8.47
C ALA A 513 -16.17 5.66 -7.23
N SER A 514 -15.64 6.07 -6.06
CA SER A 514 -16.41 6.26 -4.82
C SER A 514 -17.02 7.66 -4.66
N GLU A 515 -16.69 8.64 -5.53
CA GLU A 515 -17.08 10.06 -5.35
C GLU A 515 -18.40 10.44 -6.08
N GLY A 516 -19.31 9.46 -6.19
CA GLY A 516 -20.63 9.59 -6.79
C GLY A 516 -21.66 10.26 -5.86
N GLY A 517 -21.62 11.58 -5.75
CA GLY A 517 -22.65 12.37 -5.05
C GLY A 517 -22.75 13.81 -5.57
N GLU A 518 -23.96 14.35 -5.67
CA GLU A 518 -24.21 15.71 -6.14
C GLU A 518 -24.18 16.75 -5.01
N ALA A 519 -23.43 17.83 -5.26
CA ALA A 519 -23.66 19.14 -4.65
C ALA A 519 -23.17 20.22 -5.63
N GLY A 520 -23.93 21.31 -5.78
CA GLY A 520 -23.65 22.39 -6.72
C GLY A 520 -22.49 23.31 -6.32
N GLY A 521 -21.29 22.73 -6.16
CA GLY A 521 -20.04 23.43 -5.88
C GLY A 521 -18.89 22.86 -6.70
N GLN A 522 -17.80 23.62 -6.82
CA GLN A 522 -16.61 23.23 -7.58
C GLN A 522 -16.02 21.92 -7.01
N LYS A 523 -16.20 20.80 -7.72
CA LYS A 523 -15.72 19.47 -7.29
C LYS A 523 -14.21 19.49 -7.10
N ARG A 524 -13.76 19.48 -5.84
CA ARG A 524 -12.36 19.22 -5.47
C ARG A 524 -12.11 17.72 -5.57
N ARG A 525 -11.23 17.30 -6.49
CA ARG A 525 -10.78 15.92 -6.62
C ARG A 525 -9.75 15.59 -5.54
N MET A 526 -9.51 14.31 -5.34
CA MET A 526 -8.39 13.80 -4.55
C MET A 526 -7.05 14.27 -5.14
N ASN A 527 -6.11 14.70 -4.28
CA ASN A 527 -4.78 15.19 -4.67
C ASN A 527 -4.75 16.50 -5.51
N ASP A 528 -5.85 17.24 -5.64
CA ASP A 528 -5.85 18.62 -6.19
C ASP A 528 -4.84 19.55 -5.50
N GLN A 529 -4.46 19.24 -4.26
CA GLN A 529 -3.54 20.04 -3.45
C GLN A 529 -2.09 19.53 -3.47
N ALA A 530 -1.76 18.52 -4.28
CA ALA A 530 -0.46 17.82 -4.24
C ALA A 530 0.77 18.67 -4.59
N PHE A 531 0.58 19.82 -5.26
CA PHE A 531 1.62 20.80 -5.60
C PHE A 531 1.44 22.14 -4.86
N ASN A 532 0.52 22.22 -3.89
CA ASN A 532 0.38 23.37 -3.01
C ASN A 532 1.35 23.26 -1.82
N ASP A 533 1.88 24.40 -1.35
CA ASP A 533 2.87 24.46 -0.26
C ASP A 533 2.23 24.31 1.13
N LEU A 534 1.62 23.14 1.37
CA LEU A 534 0.87 22.76 2.57
C LEU A 534 1.60 21.67 3.36
N THR A 535 1.48 21.71 4.69
CA THR A 535 2.12 20.74 5.60
C THR A 535 1.36 19.42 5.70
N ASP A 536 1.99 18.41 6.30
CA ASP A 536 1.38 17.10 6.54
C ASP A 536 0.18 17.13 7.51
N LEU A 537 0.03 18.17 8.34
CA LEU A 537 -1.15 18.37 9.20
C LEU A 537 -2.24 19.25 8.57
N GLN A 538 -1.89 20.15 7.65
CA GLN A 538 -2.84 21.04 6.97
C GLN A 538 -3.51 20.37 5.76
N ASN A 539 -2.77 19.53 5.05
CA ASN A 539 -3.21 18.86 3.83
C ASN A 539 -4.03 17.60 4.18
N GLU A 540 -5.36 17.67 4.06
CA GLU A 540 -6.22 16.55 4.49
C GLU A 540 -6.01 15.28 3.65
N ASP A 541 -5.55 15.41 2.41
CA ASP A 541 -5.23 14.30 1.50
C ASP A 541 -3.90 13.61 1.84
N PHE A 542 -3.06 14.21 2.71
CA PHE A 542 -1.83 13.57 3.17
C PHE A 542 -2.15 12.28 3.96
N ILE A 543 -1.45 11.20 3.60
CA ILE A 543 -1.49 9.93 4.34
C ILE A 543 -0.12 9.68 4.96
N TYR A 544 -0.13 9.40 6.26
CA TYR A 544 1.05 9.07 7.03
C TYR A 544 1.52 7.64 6.72
N VAL A 545 2.76 7.50 6.25
CA VAL A 545 3.37 6.23 5.85
C VAL A 545 3.67 5.37 7.08
N LEU A 546 2.70 4.51 7.40
CA LEU A 546 2.85 3.33 8.26
C LEU A 546 3.31 2.10 7.47
N ALA A 547 2.78 2.02 6.24
CA ALA A 547 2.27 0.81 5.61
C ALA A 547 1.38 -0.05 6.53
N SER A 548 0.07 0.00 6.30
CA SER A 548 -0.88 -1.02 6.73
C SER A 548 -2.10 -1.08 5.80
N THR A 549 -1.88 -0.81 4.49
CA THR A 549 -2.87 -0.96 3.42
C THR A 549 -3.01 -2.41 2.93
N THR A 550 -2.38 -3.37 3.61
CA THR A 550 -2.84 -4.76 3.63
C THR A 550 -4.09 -4.86 4.51
N THR A 551 -5.25 -4.85 3.87
CA THR A 551 -6.59 -4.93 4.48
C THR A 551 -6.80 -6.27 5.21
N HIS A 552 -6.48 -6.31 6.51
CA HIS A 552 -6.68 -7.48 7.38
C HIS A 552 -7.52 -7.18 8.65
N GLY A 553 -8.17 -6.02 8.72
CA GLY A 553 -9.19 -5.70 9.74
C GLY A 553 -10.62 -5.89 9.20
N SER A 554 -11.03 -4.97 8.33
CA SER A 554 -12.43 -4.62 8.07
C SER A 554 -13.14 -5.36 6.93
N GLY A 555 -12.60 -6.48 6.42
CA GLY A 555 -13.21 -7.22 5.30
C GLY A 555 -14.40 -8.11 5.70
N PRO A 556 -15.37 -8.38 4.80
CA PRO A 556 -16.55 -9.22 5.11
C PRO A 556 -16.15 -10.63 5.56
N ALA A 557 -15.13 -11.23 4.95
CA ALA A 557 -14.62 -12.53 5.37
C ALA A 557 -13.98 -12.52 6.77
N ALA A 558 -13.47 -11.37 7.24
CA ALA A 558 -12.96 -11.21 8.59
C ALA A 558 -14.11 -11.02 9.59
N PHE A 559 -15.13 -10.22 9.24
CA PHE A 559 -16.37 -10.10 10.01
C PHE A 559 -17.04 -11.47 10.22
N HIS A 560 -17.24 -12.25 9.16
CA HIS A 560 -17.86 -13.57 9.25
C HIS A 560 -17.08 -14.52 10.17
N LYS A 561 -15.74 -14.53 10.06
CA LYS A 561 -14.84 -15.31 10.92
C LYS A 561 -14.80 -14.85 12.38
N ARG A 562 -14.98 -13.55 12.64
CA ARG A 562 -14.81 -12.93 13.96
C ARG A 562 -16.10 -12.82 14.78
N LEU A 563 -17.24 -12.57 14.13
CA LEU A 563 -18.47 -12.16 14.79
C LEU A 563 -19.68 -13.06 14.56
N LEU A 564 -19.70 -13.96 13.56
CA LEU A 564 -20.85 -14.85 13.39
C LEU A 564 -20.66 -16.18 14.15
N PRO A 565 -21.66 -16.59 14.96
CA PRO A 565 -21.58 -17.85 15.71
C PRO A 565 -21.58 -19.04 14.75
N ASN A 566 -20.74 -20.03 15.04
CA ASN A 566 -20.59 -21.26 14.25
C ASN A 566 -20.20 -21.02 12.78
N TYR A 567 -19.53 -19.91 12.44
CA TYR A 567 -18.95 -19.74 11.12
C TYR A 567 -17.85 -20.79 10.86
N SER A 568 -17.95 -21.44 9.70
CA SER A 568 -16.87 -22.19 9.07
C SER A 568 -16.87 -21.91 7.56
N PRO A 569 -15.72 -22.09 6.87
CA PRO A 569 -15.71 -22.22 5.43
C PRO A 569 -16.51 -23.45 4.98
N THR A 570 -17.36 -23.29 3.98
CA THR A 570 -18.13 -24.39 3.37
C THR A 570 -17.23 -25.32 2.55
N PRO A 571 -17.64 -26.59 2.32
CA PRO A 571 -16.89 -27.52 1.48
C PRO A 571 -16.60 -26.98 0.08
N LEU A 572 -15.43 -27.34 -0.46
CA LEU A 572 -15.06 -27.17 -1.85
C LEU A 572 -14.68 -28.56 -2.38
N THR A 573 -15.60 -29.20 -3.09
CA THR A 573 -15.55 -30.64 -3.39
C THR A 573 -15.26 -30.88 -4.86
N ASP A 574 -14.15 -31.53 -5.20
CA ASP A 574 -13.81 -31.91 -6.58
C ASP A 574 -14.73 -33.03 -7.08
N VAL A 575 -15.27 -32.89 -8.30
CA VAL A 575 -16.18 -33.86 -8.94
C VAL A 575 -15.51 -34.50 -10.17
N PRO A 576 -14.51 -35.40 -9.98
CA PRO A 576 -13.64 -35.88 -11.06
C PRO A 576 -14.38 -36.64 -12.16
N ALA A 577 -15.55 -37.23 -11.89
CA ALA A 577 -16.39 -37.85 -12.91
C ALA A 577 -16.88 -36.83 -13.96
N ILE A 578 -17.32 -35.65 -13.52
CA ILE A 578 -17.78 -34.56 -14.40
C ILE A 578 -16.57 -33.83 -15.02
N ALA A 579 -15.44 -33.73 -14.30
CA ALA A 579 -14.19 -33.23 -14.88
C ALA A 579 -13.70 -34.11 -16.05
N GLN A 580 -13.82 -35.43 -15.91
CA GLN A 580 -13.50 -36.39 -16.96
C GLN A 580 -14.50 -36.33 -18.13
N GLU A 581 -15.80 -36.21 -17.85
CA GLU A 581 -16.86 -35.99 -18.86
C GLU A 581 -16.55 -34.80 -19.77
N LEU A 582 -16.07 -33.69 -19.18
CA LEU A 582 -15.80 -32.43 -19.86
C LEU A 582 -14.33 -32.22 -20.27
N GLY A 583 -13.45 -33.19 -20.04
CA GLY A 583 -12.03 -33.13 -20.40
C GLY A 583 -11.23 -32.02 -19.70
N LEU A 584 -11.64 -31.64 -18.49
CA LEU A 584 -11.01 -30.61 -17.65
C LEU A 584 -10.01 -31.23 -16.66
N GLY A 585 -9.23 -30.39 -15.96
CA GLY A 585 -8.31 -30.84 -14.91
C GLY A 585 -9.06 -31.18 -13.62
N HIS A 586 -9.69 -30.16 -13.03
CA HIS A 586 -10.54 -30.28 -11.85
C HIS A 586 -11.83 -29.47 -12.02
N ILE A 587 -12.92 -29.92 -11.40
CA ILE A 587 -14.16 -29.15 -11.26
C ILE A 587 -14.54 -29.20 -9.79
N LEU A 588 -14.43 -28.07 -9.08
CA LEU A 588 -14.68 -28.02 -7.66
C LEU A 588 -15.99 -27.27 -7.36
N VAL A 589 -16.91 -27.98 -6.71
CA VAL A 589 -18.21 -27.46 -6.29
C VAL A 589 -18.07 -26.79 -4.93
N LYS A 590 -18.34 -25.49 -4.87
CA LYS A 590 -18.47 -24.75 -3.61
C LYS A 590 -19.87 -24.98 -3.05
N ASP A 591 -19.98 -25.70 -1.94
CA ASP A 591 -21.25 -26.20 -1.41
C ASP A 591 -21.84 -25.29 -0.31
N GLU A 592 -22.71 -24.37 -0.70
CA GLU A 592 -23.36 -23.42 0.22
C GLU A 592 -24.61 -23.98 0.92
N SER A 593 -24.92 -25.28 0.77
CA SER A 593 -26.11 -25.95 1.33
C SER A 593 -26.20 -26.02 2.85
N SER A 594 -25.15 -25.59 3.56
CA SER A 594 -25.04 -25.66 5.03
C SER A 594 -24.56 -24.35 5.67
N ARG A 595 -24.44 -23.26 4.89
CA ARG A 595 -23.81 -22.00 5.32
C ARG A 595 -24.45 -21.44 6.59
N LEU A 596 -23.70 -21.42 7.69
CA LEU A 596 -24.15 -20.94 9.01
C LEU A 596 -25.45 -21.62 9.52
N GLY A 597 -25.67 -22.88 9.13
CA GLY A 597 -26.90 -23.62 9.46
C GLY A 597 -28.13 -23.07 8.75
N LEU A 598 -27.96 -22.63 7.50
CA LEU A 598 -29.01 -22.28 6.54
C LEU A 598 -28.74 -22.98 5.19
N PRO A 599 -29.76 -23.27 4.38
CA PRO A 599 -29.63 -24.05 3.16
C PRO A 599 -29.05 -23.27 1.95
N ALA A 600 -28.53 -22.05 2.14
CA ALA A 600 -28.05 -21.19 1.05
C ALA A 600 -27.09 -20.08 1.52
N PHE A 601 -26.27 -19.58 0.58
CA PHE A 601 -25.23 -18.55 0.81
C PHE A 601 -25.73 -17.18 1.31
N LYS A 602 -27.02 -16.84 1.13
CA LYS A 602 -27.51 -15.44 1.20
C LYS A 602 -27.27 -14.74 2.55
N ILE A 603 -27.04 -15.49 3.63
CA ILE A 603 -26.64 -15.00 4.95
C ILE A 603 -25.33 -14.20 4.94
N LEU A 604 -24.37 -14.50 4.05
CA LEU A 604 -23.11 -13.75 3.93
C LEU A 604 -23.34 -12.29 3.51
N GLY A 605 -24.31 -12.03 2.62
CA GLY A 605 -24.67 -10.68 2.21
C GLY A 605 -25.55 -9.98 3.25
N ALA A 606 -26.63 -10.64 3.67
CA ALA A 606 -27.59 -10.06 4.60
C ALA A 606 -26.96 -9.70 5.97
N SER A 607 -26.03 -10.51 6.48
CA SER A 607 -25.37 -10.24 7.76
C SER A 607 -24.31 -9.13 7.68
N TRP A 608 -23.49 -9.11 6.63
CA TRP A 608 -22.52 -8.02 6.40
C TRP A 608 -23.23 -6.67 6.15
N ALA A 609 -24.25 -6.64 5.30
CA ALA A 609 -25.02 -5.42 5.03
C ALA A 609 -25.71 -4.89 6.31
N THR A 610 -26.29 -5.79 7.11
CA THR A 610 -26.83 -5.45 8.44
C THR A 610 -25.74 -4.89 9.36
N PHE A 611 -24.57 -5.51 9.41
CA PHE A 611 -23.45 -5.07 10.25
C PHE A 611 -22.93 -3.67 9.88
N VAL A 612 -22.75 -3.40 8.59
CA VAL A 612 -22.33 -2.07 8.09
C VAL A 612 -23.35 -1.00 8.48
N VAL A 613 -24.64 -1.22 8.20
CA VAL A 613 -25.73 -0.29 8.54
C VAL A 613 -25.77 0.00 10.04
N LEU A 614 -25.56 -1.02 10.90
CA LEU A 614 -25.53 -0.82 12.36
C LEU A 614 -24.27 -0.06 12.82
N CYS A 615 -23.10 -0.32 12.22
CA CYS A 615 -21.88 0.42 12.55
C CYS A 615 -21.99 1.90 12.13
N GLU A 616 -22.51 2.17 10.93
CA GLU A 616 -22.76 3.52 10.43
C GLU A 616 -23.79 4.26 11.30
N ARG A 617 -24.91 3.60 11.64
CA ARG A 617 -26.01 4.21 12.39
C ARG A 617 -25.71 4.48 13.85
N PHE A 618 -24.90 3.64 14.49
CA PHE A 618 -24.55 3.76 15.92
C PHE A 618 -23.10 4.25 16.16
N GLY A 619 -22.34 4.55 15.11
CA GLY A 619 -20.97 5.09 15.22
C GLY A 619 -19.94 4.09 15.76
N LEU A 620 -20.12 2.80 15.44
CA LEU A 620 -19.31 1.71 15.98
C LEU A 620 -18.03 1.50 15.13
N ASP A 621 -16.90 1.24 15.78
CA ASP A 621 -15.64 0.89 15.11
C ASP A 621 -15.71 -0.60 14.67
N PRO A 622 -15.71 -0.90 13.35
CA PRO A 622 -16.05 -2.23 12.83
C PRO A 622 -14.97 -3.28 13.06
N ASP A 623 -13.74 -2.89 13.36
CA ASP A 623 -12.65 -3.81 13.69
C ASP A 623 -12.74 -4.28 15.16
N SER A 624 -13.23 -3.43 16.06
CA SER A 624 -13.20 -3.66 17.51
C SER A 624 -14.54 -4.03 18.16
N VAL A 625 -15.68 -3.70 17.54
CA VAL A 625 -17.00 -3.99 18.12
C VAL A 625 -17.26 -5.50 18.29
N SER A 626 -17.95 -5.88 19.37
CA SER A 626 -18.37 -7.27 19.68
C SER A 626 -19.83 -7.54 19.33
N LEU A 627 -20.18 -8.82 19.14
CA LEU A 627 -21.56 -9.24 18.87
C LEU A 627 -22.49 -8.93 20.05
N GLU A 628 -21.97 -9.06 21.28
CA GLU A 628 -22.68 -8.79 22.53
C GLU A 628 -23.10 -7.32 22.61
N HIS A 629 -22.18 -6.39 22.28
CA HIS A 629 -22.47 -4.96 22.26
C HIS A 629 -23.53 -4.61 21.20
N ILE A 630 -23.42 -5.20 20.00
CA ILE A 630 -24.44 -5.04 18.94
C ILE A 630 -25.80 -5.57 19.42
N ARG A 631 -25.81 -6.72 20.10
CA ARG A 631 -27.03 -7.37 20.62
C ARG A 631 -27.69 -6.55 21.74
N GLU A 632 -26.91 -5.91 22.60
CA GLU A 632 -27.41 -4.99 23.62
C GLU A 632 -28.00 -3.72 23.00
N LEU A 633 -27.32 -3.11 22.02
CA LEU A 633 -27.84 -1.96 21.27
C LEU A 633 -29.14 -2.29 20.53
N CYS A 634 -29.18 -3.40 19.80
CA CYS A 634 -30.35 -3.80 19.01
C CYS A 634 -31.59 -4.01 19.88
N LYS A 635 -31.43 -4.64 21.05
CA LYS A 635 -32.50 -4.78 22.04
C LYS A 635 -32.90 -3.44 22.67
N LYS A 636 -31.93 -2.60 23.05
CA LYS A 636 -32.17 -1.31 23.71
C LYS A 636 -32.90 -0.31 22.82
N GLN A 637 -32.66 -0.35 21.51
CA GLN A 637 -33.23 0.57 20.52
C GLN A 637 -34.41 -0.04 19.73
N SER A 638 -34.85 -1.25 20.08
CA SER A 638 -35.91 -2.00 19.37
C SER A 638 -35.69 -2.09 17.85
N VAL A 639 -34.46 -2.45 17.44
CA VAL A 639 -34.07 -2.56 16.03
C VAL A 639 -34.95 -3.57 15.29
N SER A 640 -35.27 -3.26 14.03
CA SER A 640 -36.13 -4.06 13.17
C SER A 640 -35.56 -4.15 11.76
N LEU A 641 -35.29 -5.36 11.27
CA LEU A 641 -34.74 -5.60 9.92
C LEU A 641 -35.84 -6.01 8.94
N TRP A 642 -36.00 -5.25 7.86
CA TRP A 642 -37.12 -5.36 6.92
C TRP A 642 -36.60 -5.76 5.54
N ALA A 643 -37.29 -6.67 4.84
CA ALA A 643 -37.00 -7.00 3.44
C ALA A 643 -38.20 -7.69 2.78
N ALA A 644 -38.22 -7.72 1.46
CA ALA A 644 -39.04 -8.62 0.67
C ALA A 644 -38.27 -9.89 0.30
N THR A 645 -38.95 -11.04 0.20
CA THR A 645 -38.36 -12.28 -0.32
C THR A 645 -39.39 -13.25 -0.90
N ASP A 646 -38.92 -14.08 -1.82
CA ASP A 646 -39.50 -15.34 -2.28
C ASP A 646 -39.00 -16.57 -1.47
N GLY A 647 -37.86 -16.45 -0.78
CA GLY A 647 -37.28 -17.52 0.03
C GLY A 647 -36.01 -17.13 0.79
N ASN A 648 -34.84 -17.45 0.21
CA ASN A 648 -33.57 -17.51 0.93
C ASN A 648 -33.09 -16.18 1.55
N HIS A 649 -33.45 -15.02 0.98
CA HIS A 649 -32.96 -13.72 1.47
C HIS A 649 -33.62 -13.33 2.79
N GLY A 650 -34.96 -13.37 2.86
CA GLY A 650 -35.67 -13.03 4.09
C GLY A 650 -35.41 -14.02 5.22
N ARG A 651 -35.19 -15.31 4.91
CA ARG A 651 -34.75 -16.29 5.92
C ARG A 651 -33.36 -15.95 6.48
N ALA A 652 -32.42 -15.56 5.61
CA ALA A 652 -31.10 -15.10 6.01
C ALA A 652 -31.16 -13.84 6.88
N LEU A 653 -31.97 -12.84 6.51
CA LEU A 653 -32.13 -11.63 7.30
C LEU A 653 -32.80 -11.90 8.66
N ALA A 654 -33.77 -12.82 8.71
CA ALA A 654 -34.42 -13.24 9.96
C ALA A 654 -33.44 -13.95 10.90
N ARG A 655 -32.61 -14.87 10.38
CA ARG A 655 -31.51 -15.50 11.15
C ARG A 655 -30.54 -14.45 11.68
N MET A 656 -30.17 -13.44 10.89
CA MET A 656 -29.31 -12.33 11.34
C MET A 656 -29.98 -11.52 12.46
N ALA A 657 -31.26 -11.15 12.29
CA ALA A 657 -32.02 -10.45 13.32
C ALA A 657 -32.03 -11.22 14.65
N SER A 658 -32.29 -12.53 14.59
CA SER A 658 -32.23 -13.44 15.75
C SER A 658 -30.84 -13.46 16.41
N ILE A 659 -29.76 -13.59 15.62
CA ILE A 659 -28.36 -13.54 16.10
C ILE A 659 -28.07 -12.26 16.89
N ILE A 660 -28.51 -11.09 16.39
CA ILE A 660 -28.32 -9.79 17.07
C ILE A 660 -29.45 -9.41 18.03
N GLY A 661 -30.46 -10.27 18.25
CA GLY A 661 -31.59 -9.96 19.12
C GLY A 661 -32.46 -8.77 18.66
N ALA A 662 -32.48 -8.48 17.36
CA ALA A 662 -33.41 -7.56 16.71
C ALA A 662 -34.71 -8.29 16.30
N THR A 663 -35.74 -7.51 15.93
CA THR A 663 -36.93 -8.04 15.25
C THR A 663 -36.71 -8.10 13.74
N SER A 664 -37.55 -8.85 13.01
CA SER A 664 -37.58 -8.76 11.54
C SER A 664 -38.99 -8.82 10.96
N LYS A 665 -39.20 -8.10 9.86
CA LYS A 665 -40.41 -8.12 9.04
C LYS A 665 -40.08 -8.54 7.61
N ILE A 666 -40.62 -9.66 7.18
CA ILE A 666 -40.37 -10.21 5.85
C ILE A 666 -41.64 -10.14 5.02
N TYR A 667 -41.63 -9.27 4.02
CA TYR A 667 -42.69 -9.13 3.02
C TYR A 667 -42.54 -10.24 2.00
N VAL A 668 -43.64 -10.90 1.64
CA VAL A 668 -43.61 -12.05 0.74
C VAL A 668 -44.70 -11.93 -0.33
N PRO A 669 -44.42 -12.32 -1.59
CA PRO A 669 -45.37 -12.19 -2.69
C PRO A 669 -46.54 -13.16 -2.53
N ARG A 670 -47.62 -12.90 -3.27
CA ARG A 670 -48.87 -13.68 -3.18
C ARG A 670 -48.67 -15.19 -3.35
N PHE A 671 -47.73 -15.60 -4.20
CA PHE A 671 -47.53 -16.97 -4.65
C PHE A 671 -46.39 -17.73 -3.94
N ILE A 672 -45.79 -17.17 -2.88
CA ILE A 672 -44.79 -17.90 -2.07
C ILE A 672 -45.36 -19.16 -1.43
N THR A 673 -44.60 -20.26 -1.40
CA THR A 673 -45.07 -21.53 -0.84
C THR A 673 -45.17 -21.46 0.69
N GLU A 674 -46.15 -22.17 1.27
CA GLU A 674 -46.30 -22.27 2.73
C GLU A 674 -45.05 -22.84 3.42
N ARG A 675 -44.26 -23.65 2.70
CA ARG A 675 -42.98 -24.19 3.19
C ARG A 675 -41.91 -23.10 3.31
N SER A 676 -41.79 -22.20 2.33
CA SER A 676 -40.90 -21.04 2.43
C SER A 676 -41.36 -20.08 3.54
N LYS A 677 -42.67 -19.84 3.69
CA LYS A 677 -43.22 -19.07 4.83
C LYS A 677 -42.84 -19.71 6.17
N ALA A 678 -43.08 -21.01 6.33
CA ALA A 678 -42.77 -21.74 7.56
C ALA A 678 -41.27 -21.67 7.93
N PHE A 679 -40.37 -21.80 6.94
CA PHE A 679 -38.94 -21.64 7.17
C PHE A 679 -38.55 -20.21 7.57
N ILE A 680 -39.10 -19.17 6.93
CA ILE A 680 -38.85 -17.77 7.32
C ILE A 680 -39.37 -17.50 8.75
N ALA A 681 -40.58 -17.95 9.06
CA ALA A 681 -41.19 -17.80 10.40
C ALA A 681 -40.41 -18.57 11.48
N SER A 682 -39.80 -19.72 11.15
CA SER A 682 -39.00 -20.52 12.09
C SER A 682 -37.75 -19.80 12.62
N GLU A 683 -37.27 -18.78 11.91
CA GLU A 683 -36.16 -17.92 12.35
C GLU A 683 -36.62 -16.75 13.25
N GLY A 684 -37.93 -16.61 13.50
CA GLY A 684 -38.53 -15.57 14.35
C GLY A 684 -39.06 -14.33 13.61
N ALA A 685 -39.22 -14.38 12.29
CA ALA A 685 -39.73 -13.25 11.50
C ALA A 685 -41.25 -13.07 11.57
N GLN A 686 -41.70 -11.81 11.59
CA GLN A 686 -43.07 -11.45 11.22
C GLN A 686 -43.20 -11.50 9.69
N ILE A 687 -44.14 -12.28 9.16
CA ILE A 687 -44.39 -12.37 7.72
C ILE A 687 -45.57 -11.47 7.32
N ILE A 688 -45.38 -10.68 6.27
CA ILE A 688 -46.41 -9.82 5.67
C ILE A 688 -46.67 -10.31 4.23
N GLN A 689 -47.83 -10.91 3.96
CA GLN A 689 -48.15 -11.41 2.61
C GLN A 689 -48.80 -10.30 1.75
N VAL A 690 -48.06 -9.85 0.73
CA VAL A 690 -48.49 -8.85 -0.25
C VAL A 690 -49.30 -9.54 -1.35
N GLN A 691 -50.34 -8.88 -1.87
CA GLN A 691 -51.25 -9.48 -2.87
C GLN A 691 -50.73 -9.42 -4.32
N GLY A 692 -49.57 -8.79 -4.54
CA GLY A 692 -48.87 -8.71 -5.82
C GLY A 692 -47.76 -9.75 -5.99
N ASP A 693 -46.87 -9.46 -6.94
CA ASP A 693 -45.65 -10.20 -7.25
C ASP A 693 -44.47 -9.83 -6.32
N TYR A 694 -43.26 -10.30 -6.66
CA TYR A 694 -42.04 -10.03 -5.90
C TYR A 694 -41.67 -8.54 -5.93
N ASP A 695 -41.75 -7.88 -7.08
CA ASP A 695 -41.39 -6.47 -7.21
C ASP A 695 -42.37 -5.57 -6.43
N GLU A 696 -43.66 -5.94 -6.39
CA GLU A 696 -44.64 -5.27 -5.54
C GLU A 696 -44.40 -5.51 -4.05
N ALA A 697 -43.92 -6.70 -3.67
CA ALA A 697 -43.48 -6.95 -2.29
C ALA A 697 -42.24 -6.10 -1.93
N VAL A 698 -41.27 -5.92 -2.83
CA VAL A 698 -40.13 -5.01 -2.66
C VAL A 698 -40.59 -3.56 -2.51
N ARG A 699 -41.46 -3.07 -3.40
CA ARG A 699 -42.03 -1.70 -3.32
C ARG A 699 -42.79 -1.48 -2.02
N THR A 700 -43.60 -2.45 -1.60
CA THR A 700 -44.36 -2.38 -0.34
C THR A 700 -43.42 -2.33 0.88
N ALA A 701 -42.42 -3.22 0.94
CA ALA A 701 -41.44 -3.26 2.03
C ALA A 701 -40.64 -1.96 2.13
N ALA A 702 -40.19 -1.42 0.99
CA ALA A 702 -39.46 -0.16 0.93
C ALA A 702 -40.30 1.03 1.41
N LYS A 703 -41.54 1.13 0.90
CA LYS A 703 -42.48 2.19 1.29
C LYS A 703 -42.82 2.14 2.78
N GLU A 704 -43.29 1.01 3.29
CA GLU A 704 -43.69 0.90 4.70
C GLU A 704 -42.50 1.06 5.66
N CYS A 705 -41.28 0.71 5.24
CA CYS A 705 -40.07 0.95 6.04
C CYS A 705 -39.70 2.44 6.07
N ALA A 706 -39.92 3.18 4.98
CA ALA A 706 -39.70 4.64 4.92
C ALA A 706 -40.79 5.43 5.66
N GLU A 707 -42.03 4.95 5.65
CA GLU A 707 -43.17 5.50 6.41
C GLU A 707 -43.18 5.08 7.89
N SER A 708 -42.20 4.27 8.33
CA SER A 708 -42.08 3.78 9.71
C SER A 708 -41.80 4.91 10.71
N ALA A 709 -42.64 5.02 11.73
CA ALA A 709 -42.39 5.90 12.89
C ALA A 709 -41.18 5.50 13.75
N SER A 710 -40.57 4.32 13.51
CA SER A 710 -39.32 3.91 14.17
C SER A 710 -38.11 4.23 13.30
N GLN A 711 -37.27 5.14 13.78
CA GLN A 711 -35.96 5.49 13.21
C GLN A 711 -34.91 4.36 13.27
N TYR A 712 -35.29 3.16 13.74
CA TYR A 712 -34.48 1.96 13.83
C TYR A 712 -35.10 0.76 13.09
N ALA A 713 -36.04 1.03 12.18
CA ALA A 713 -36.38 0.11 11.10
C ALA A 713 -35.36 0.29 9.95
N PHE A 714 -34.80 -0.81 9.45
CA PHE A 714 -33.83 -0.80 8.36
C PHE A 714 -34.25 -1.77 7.26
N LEU A 715 -34.44 -1.25 6.05
CA LEU A 715 -34.61 -2.05 4.85
C LEU A 715 -33.26 -2.64 4.44
N ILE A 716 -33.15 -3.97 4.34
CA ILE A 716 -31.96 -4.70 3.92
C ILE A 716 -32.32 -5.59 2.72
N GLN A 717 -32.40 -5.01 1.52
CA GLN A 717 -32.75 -5.73 0.29
C GLN A 717 -31.52 -6.11 -0.55
N ASP A 718 -31.62 -7.23 -1.27
CA ASP A 718 -30.59 -7.78 -2.16
C ASP A 718 -30.65 -7.28 -3.62
N THR A 719 -31.52 -6.30 -3.91
CA THR A 719 -31.64 -5.60 -5.21
C THR A 719 -31.71 -4.07 -5.01
N SER A 720 -31.30 -3.29 -6.00
CA SER A 720 -31.21 -1.81 -5.94
C SER A 720 -32.23 -1.09 -6.81
N TRP A 721 -32.42 0.20 -6.52
CA TRP A 721 -33.11 1.19 -7.36
C TRP A 721 -32.53 2.58 -7.06
N GLU A 722 -32.92 3.59 -7.83
CA GLU A 722 -32.47 4.98 -7.64
C GLU A 722 -32.70 5.45 -6.19
N GLY A 723 -31.62 5.90 -5.54
CA GLY A 723 -31.63 6.28 -4.11
C GLY A 723 -31.51 5.13 -3.10
N TYR A 724 -31.40 3.87 -3.54
CA TYR A 724 -31.18 2.70 -2.68
C TYR A 724 -30.16 1.73 -3.30
N GLU A 725 -28.87 2.08 -3.19
CA GLU A 725 -27.77 1.36 -3.84
C GLU A 725 -26.69 0.86 -2.86
N HIS A 726 -26.42 1.61 -1.78
CA HIS A 726 -25.40 1.28 -0.77
C HIS A 726 -25.64 -0.08 -0.12
N ILE A 727 -26.86 -0.37 0.36
CA ILE A 727 -27.17 -1.62 1.08
C ILE A 727 -27.15 -2.86 0.14
N PRO A 728 -27.66 -2.79 -1.11
CA PRO A 728 -27.44 -3.82 -2.12
C PRO A 728 -25.96 -4.01 -2.53
N LEU A 729 -25.17 -2.93 -2.58
CA LEU A 729 -23.72 -3.01 -2.78
C LEU A 729 -23.04 -3.73 -1.62
N GLN A 730 -23.35 -3.37 -0.36
CA GLN A 730 -22.86 -4.12 0.80
C GLN A 730 -23.31 -5.59 0.77
N THR A 731 -24.55 -5.87 0.39
CA THR A 731 -25.03 -7.25 0.26
C THR A 731 -24.21 -8.05 -0.76
N SER A 732 -23.82 -7.42 -1.88
CA SER A 732 -22.89 -7.99 -2.87
C SER A 732 -21.48 -8.17 -2.29
N ILE A 733 -20.93 -7.17 -1.59
CA ILE A 733 -19.62 -7.24 -0.94
C ILE A 733 -19.57 -8.38 0.09
N GLY A 734 -20.61 -8.59 0.88
CA GLY A 734 -20.69 -9.67 1.87
C GLY A 734 -20.52 -11.06 1.27
N TYR A 735 -21.12 -11.30 0.09
CA TYR A 735 -20.99 -12.55 -0.66
C TYR A 735 -19.54 -12.84 -1.10
N SER A 736 -18.66 -11.84 -1.24
CA SER A 736 -17.25 -12.06 -1.64
C SER A 736 -16.49 -13.05 -0.75
N THR A 737 -16.95 -13.23 0.49
CA THR A 737 -16.46 -14.23 1.45
C THR A 737 -16.36 -15.64 0.86
N LEU A 738 -17.33 -16.08 0.04
CA LEU A 738 -17.30 -17.44 -0.51
C LEU A 738 -16.23 -17.62 -1.59
N PHE A 739 -15.88 -16.56 -2.33
CA PHE A 739 -14.77 -16.57 -3.29
C PHE A 739 -13.42 -16.51 -2.58
N ALA A 740 -13.29 -15.67 -1.55
CA ALA A 740 -12.12 -15.64 -0.67
C ALA A 740 -11.88 -16.98 0.08
N GLU A 741 -12.93 -17.78 0.30
CA GLU A 741 -12.79 -19.16 0.77
C GLU A 741 -12.34 -20.12 -0.34
N ILE A 742 -12.90 -20.00 -1.56
CA ILE A 742 -12.48 -20.83 -2.71
C ILE A 742 -10.98 -20.69 -2.94
N ASP A 743 -10.46 -19.46 -3.01
CA ASP A 743 -9.04 -19.24 -3.29
C ASP A 743 -8.15 -19.82 -2.17
N GLU A 744 -8.56 -19.65 -0.91
CA GLU A 744 -7.83 -20.20 0.23
C GLU A 744 -7.85 -21.73 0.23
N GLN A 745 -8.98 -22.36 -0.13
CA GLN A 745 -9.10 -23.82 -0.24
C GLN A 745 -8.30 -24.37 -1.44
N LEU A 746 -8.32 -23.71 -2.60
CA LEU A 746 -7.49 -24.08 -3.76
C LEU A 746 -5.99 -23.89 -3.48
N ARG A 747 -5.62 -22.83 -2.75
CA ARG A 747 -4.24 -22.58 -2.28
C ARG A 747 -3.79 -23.65 -1.29
N GLN A 748 -4.65 -24.08 -0.37
CA GLN A 748 -4.38 -25.21 0.55
C GLN A 748 -4.26 -26.55 -0.20
N ALA A 749 -5.06 -26.78 -1.24
CA ALA A 749 -5.00 -27.96 -2.10
C ALA A 749 -3.80 -27.94 -3.09
N GLY A 750 -3.05 -26.83 -3.17
CA GLY A 750 -1.93 -26.67 -4.12
C GLY A 750 -2.36 -26.44 -5.58
N LEU A 751 -3.65 -26.21 -5.83
CA LEU A 751 -4.24 -26.02 -7.16
C LEU A 751 -4.10 -24.59 -7.71
N GLY A 752 -3.76 -23.62 -6.85
CA GLY A 752 -3.53 -22.22 -7.25
C GLY A 752 -4.82 -21.39 -7.25
N ALA A 753 -5.05 -20.64 -8.32
CA ALA A 753 -6.27 -19.88 -8.57
C ALA A 753 -7.11 -20.60 -9.65
N PRO A 754 -8.45 -20.43 -9.69
CA PRO A 754 -9.25 -21.03 -10.75
C PRO A 754 -8.94 -20.41 -12.11
N SER A 755 -9.10 -21.16 -13.19
CA SER A 755 -9.10 -20.65 -14.58
C SER A 755 -10.47 -20.07 -14.95
N LEU A 756 -11.54 -20.66 -14.42
CA LEU A 756 -12.93 -20.30 -14.69
C LEU A 756 -13.75 -20.41 -13.39
N VAL A 757 -14.65 -19.46 -13.15
CA VAL A 757 -15.66 -19.51 -12.09
C VAL A 757 -17.05 -19.45 -12.71
N VAL A 758 -17.91 -20.43 -12.38
CA VAL A 758 -19.29 -20.51 -12.90
C VAL A 758 -20.29 -20.11 -11.81
N VAL A 759 -21.05 -19.05 -12.08
CA VAL A 759 -21.85 -18.33 -11.07
C VAL A 759 -23.33 -18.23 -11.49
N PRO A 760 -24.28 -18.65 -10.65
CA PRO A 760 -25.70 -18.53 -10.96
C PRO A 760 -26.23 -17.12 -10.69
N VAL A 761 -27.15 -16.67 -11.54
CA VAL A 761 -27.65 -15.29 -11.61
C VAL A 761 -29.17 -15.25 -11.50
N GLY A 762 -29.65 -14.46 -10.52
CA GLY A 762 -30.98 -13.84 -10.52
C GLY A 762 -30.82 -12.34 -10.80
N VAL A 763 -31.10 -11.47 -9.81
CA VAL A 763 -30.85 -10.01 -9.91
C VAL A 763 -29.36 -9.59 -10.07
N GLY A 764 -28.43 -10.54 -10.24
CA GLY A 764 -27.00 -10.27 -10.52
C GLY A 764 -26.08 -10.16 -9.30
N SER A 765 -26.58 -9.92 -8.08
CA SER A 765 -25.77 -9.57 -6.90
C SER A 765 -24.68 -10.59 -6.50
N LEU A 766 -24.83 -11.89 -6.81
CA LEU A 766 -23.78 -12.90 -6.60
C LEU A 766 -22.69 -12.88 -7.69
N ALA A 767 -23.05 -12.63 -8.96
CA ALA A 767 -22.07 -12.44 -10.03
C ALA A 767 -21.34 -11.09 -9.89
N HIS A 768 -22.01 -10.06 -9.40
CA HIS A 768 -21.41 -8.80 -8.98
C HIS A 768 -20.34 -9.02 -7.90
N ALA A 769 -20.63 -9.85 -6.89
CA ALA A 769 -19.64 -10.25 -5.88
C ALA A 769 -18.43 -11.02 -6.47
N ALA A 770 -18.64 -11.84 -7.51
CA ALA A 770 -17.56 -12.50 -8.23
C ALA A 770 -16.69 -11.50 -9.01
N VAL A 771 -17.30 -10.51 -9.66
CA VAL A 771 -16.61 -9.41 -10.35
C VAL A 771 -15.80 -8.57 -9.37
N LEU A 772 -16.43 -8.06 -8.30
CA LEU A 772 -15.78 -7.27 -7.25
C LEU A 772 -14.58 -7.99 -6.62
N HIS A 773 -14.62 -9.32 -6.54
CA HIS A 773 -13.54 -10.13 -5.98
C HIS A 773 -12.42 -10.43 -7.00
N TYR A 774 -12.77 -10.94 -8.19
CA TYR A 774 -11.82 -11.41 -9.19
C TYR A 774 -11.33 -10.34 -10.18
N ARG A 775 -11.90 -9.13 -10.19
CA ARG A 775 -11.42 -8.00 -11.00
C ARG A 775 -10.65 -6.95 -10.18
N ALA A 776 -10.49 -7.15 -8.86
CA ALA A 776 -9.81 -6.23 -7.93
C ALA A 776 -8.27 -6.13 -8.06
N GLY A 777 -7.66 -6.58 -9.17
CA GLY A 777 -6.20 -6.53 -9.38
C GLY A 777 -5.36 -7.48 -8.50
N THR A 778 -6.01 -8.34 -7.71
CA THR A 778 -5.38 -9.30 -6.77
C THR A 778 -4.73 -10.50 -7.47
N PHE A 779 -5.21 -10.87 -8.66
CA PHE A 779 -4.73 -12.02 -9.43
C PHE A 779 -3.85 -11.59 -10.62
N PRO A 780 -2.67 -12.19 -10.84
CA PRO A 780 -1.80 -11.88 -11.99
C PRO A 780 -2.45 -12.19 -13.35
N ILE A 781 -3.27 -13.24 -13.37
CA ILE A 781 -4.25 -13.55 -14.42
C ILE A 781 -5.54 -13.87 -13.65
N PRO A 782 -6.61 -13.07 -13.78
CA PRO A 782 -7.86 -13.34 -13.09
C PRO A 782 -8.64 -14.45 -13.79
N PRO A 783 -9.48 -15.23 -13.09
CA PRO A 783 -10.34 -16.22 -13.72
C PRO A 783 -11.34 -15.56 -14.67
N SER A 784 -11.69 -16.26 -15.76
CA SER A 784 -12.91 -15.93 -16.51
C SER A 784 -14.15 -16.21 -15.65
N ILE A 785 -15.22 -15.47 -15.87
CA ILE A 785 -16.51 -15.65 -15.18
C ILE A 785 -17.56 -16.08 -16.21
N LEU A 786 -18.21 -17.23 -15.97
CA LEU A 786 -19.37 -17.72 -16.71
C LEU A 786 -20.63 -17.55 -15.85
N THR A 787 -21.58 -16.75 -16.31
CA THR A 787 -22.89 -16.62 -15.64
C THR A 787 -23.93 -17.59 -16.21
N VAL A 788 -24.84 -18.06 -15.35
CA VAL A 788 -25.99 -18.89 -15.74
C VAL A 788 -27.31 -18.37 -15.19
N GLU A 789 -28.31 -18.35 -16.05
CA GLU A 789 -29.71 -18.01 -15.76
C GLU A 789 -30.67 -19.12 -16.26
N PRO A 790 -31.92 -19.19 -15.77
CA PRO A 790 -32.97 -19.98 -16.41
C PRO A 790 -33.35 -19.37 -17.78
N GLU A 791 -33.63 -20.19 -18.79
CA GLU A 791 -34.07 -19.73 -20.12
C GLU A 791 -35.25 -18.75 -20.05
N VAL A 792 -36.21 -18.98 -19.15
CA VAL A 792 -37.44 -18.17 -18.99
C VAL A 792 -37.25 -16.83 -18.25
N ALA A 793 -36.13 -16.62 -17.57
CA ALA A 793 -35.82 -15.38 -16.83
C ALA A 793 -34.35 -14.99 -16.98
N SER A 794 -33.86 -14.99 -18.23
CA SER A 794 -32.47 -14.70 -18.60
C SER A 794 -32.22 -13.20 -18.78
N CYS A 795 -32.42 -12.43 -17.70
CA CYS A 795 -32.39 -10.98 -17.69
C CYS A 795 -31.00 -10.39 -17.98
N LEU A 796 -29.92 -10.95 -17.41
CA LEU A 796 -28.55 -10.53 -17.64
C LEU A 796 -28.08 -10.90 -19.04
N LEU A 797 -28.31 -12.12 -19.51
CA LEU A 797 -27.97 -12.55 -20.86
C LEU A 797 -28.70 -11.73 -21.93
N THR A 798 -29.94 -11.33 -21.66
CA THR A 798 -30.71 -10.43 -22.55
C THR A 798 -30.14 -9.01 -22.51
N SER A 799 -29.85 -8.48 -21.32
CA SER A 799 -29.25 -7.15 -21.14
C SER A 799 -27.86 -7.05 -21.80
N LEU A 800 -27.01 -8.07 -21.64
CA LEU A 800 -25.68 -8.14 -22.27
C LEU A 800 -25.75 -8.18 -23.80
N LYS A 801 -26.80 -8.79 -24.39
CA LYS A 801 -27.04 -8.77 -25.84
C LYS A 801 -27.57 -7.43 -26.35
N ALA A 802 -28.38 -6.73 -25.55
CA ALA A 802 -28.89 -5.40 -25.89
C ALA A 802 -27.85 -4.29 -25.69
N GLY A 803 -26.93 -4.48 -24.73
CA GLY A 803 -25.98 -3.46 -24.28
C GLY A 803 -26.54 -2.52 -23.20
N GLU A 804 -27.76 -2.75 -22.72
CA GLU A 804 -28.48 -1.94 -21.73
C GLU A 804 -29.38 -2.85 -20.84
N PRO A 805 -29.84 -2.39 -19.66
CA PRO A 805 -30.71 -3.19 -18.80
C PRO A 805 -32.05 -3.50 -19.48
N VAL A 806 -32.40 -4.79 -19.58
CA VAL A 806 -33.67 -5.25 -20.15
C VAL A 806 -34.44 -6.05 -19.12
N THR A 807 -35.68 -5.63 -18.85
CA THR A 807 -36.66 -6.44 -18.12
C THR A 807 -37.26 -7.51 -19.03
N VAL A 808 -37.13 -8.78 -18.65
CA VAL A 808 -37.78 -9.91 -19.31
C VAL A 808 -39.12 -10.22 -18.64
N ALA A 809 -40.05 -10.87 -19.35
CA ALA A 809 -41.38 -11.18 -18.83
C ALA A 809 -41.38 -12.23 -17.68
N GLY A 810 -40.31 -13.03 -17.57
CA GLY A 810 -40.21 -14.13 -16.62
C GLY A 810 -41.02 -15.36 -17.03
N GLY A 811 -41.06 -16.37 -16.15
CA GLY A 811 -41.88 -17.55 -16.34
C GLY A 811 -41.99 -18.43 -15.09
N LYS A 812 -42.54 -19.64 -15.25
CA LYS A 812 -42.40 -20.69 -14.22
C LYS A 812 -41.12 -21.47 -14.50
N THR A 813 -40.26 -21.58 -13.49
CA THR A 813 -39.05 -22.41 -13.50
C THR A 813 -38.90 -23.16 -12.16
N ILE A 814 -38.20 -24.29 -12.18
CA ILE A 814 -37.72 -25.00 -10.98
C ILE A 814 -36.57 -24.28 -10.25
N MET A 815 -36.04 -23.18 -10.80
CA MET A 815 -34.94 -22.38 -10.26
C MET A 815 -35.46 -21.05 -9.65
N PRO A 816 -36.24 -21.06 -8.55
CA PRO A 816 -36.92 -19.86 -8.05
C PRO A 816 -35.96 -18.72 -7.69
N GLY A 817 -34.84 -19.03 -7.04
CA GLY A 817 -33.84 -18.03 -6.64
C GLY A 817 -33.08 -17.36 -7.81
N LEU A 818 -33.30 -17.82 -9.04
CA LEU A 818 -32.79 -17.24 -10.29
C LEU A 818 -33.91 -16.65 -11.17
N ASN A 819 -35.17 -16.75 -10.75
CA ASN A 819 -36.34 -16.34 -11.56
C ASN A 819 -36.59 -14.82 -11.46
N CYS A 820 -35.61 -14.03 -11.90
CA CYS A 820 -35.62 -12.58 -11.75
C CYS A 820 -35.83 -11.89 -13.10
N ASN A 821 -36.78 -10.95 -13.15
CA ASN A 821 -37.14 -10.29 -14.41
C ASN A 821 -36.17 -9.18 -14.81
N THR A 822 -35.43 -8.58 -13.87
CA THR A 822 -34.56 -7.41 -14.12
C THR A 822 -33.24 -7.55 -13.35
N VAL A 823 -32.13 -7.17 -13.98
CA VAL A 823 -30.81 -7.07 -13.33
C VAL A 823 -30.82 -5.87 -12.36
N SER A 824 -30.28 -6.05 -11.15
CA SER A 824 -30.10 -4.97 -10.18
C SER A 824 -29.19 -3.86 -10.76
N PRO A 825 -29.62 -2.59 -10.83
CA PRO A 825 -28.85 -1.49 -11.43
C PRO A 825 -27.39 -1.39 -10.96
N ILE A 826 -27.14 -1.51 -9.65
CA ILE A 826 -25.78 -1.44 -9.09
C ILE A 826 -24.89 -2.62 -9.54
N ALA A 827 -25.49 -3.78 -9.82
CA ALA A 827 -24.79 -4.94 -10.34
C ALA A 827 -24.53 -4.81 -11.86
N TRP A 828 -25.50 -4.27 -12.61
CA TRP A 828 -25.39 -4.13 -14.07
C TRP A 828 -24.17 -3.31 -14.51
N HIS A 829 -23.88 -2.21 -13.81
CA HIS A 829 -22.75 -1.32 -14.10
C HIS A 829 -21.44 -2.10 -14.28
N ASP A 830 -21.11 -2.95 -13.31
CA ASP A 830 -19.88 -3.74 -13.29
C ASP A 830 -20.00 -5.00 -14.15
N LEU A 831 -21.17 -5.67 -14.15
CA LEU A 831 -21.41 -6.89 -14.92
C LEU A 831 -21.24 -6.69 -16.43
N LYS A 832 -21.70 -5.54 -16.97
CA LYS A 832 -21.66 -5.24 -18.42
C LYS A 832 -20.25 -5.34 -19.02
N GLY A 833 -19.22 -4.97 -18.26
CA GLY A 833 -17.82 -4.95 -18.72
C GLY A 833 -16.95 -6.10 -18.22
N CYS A 834 -17.40 -6.88 -17.22
CA CYS A 834 -16.54 -7.80 -16.47
C CYS A 834 -16.89 -9.29 -16.59
N ILE A 835 -18.03 -9.63 -17.21
CA ILE A 835 -18.45 -11.01 -17.48
C ILE A 835 -17.92 -11.48 -18.83
N ASP A 836 -17.08 -12.50 -18.83
CA ASP A 836 -16.47 -13.08 -20.03
C ASP A 836 -17.47 -13.91 -20.85
N PHE A 837 -18.35 -14.66 -20.15
CA PHE A 837 -19.31 -15.57 -20.76
C PHE A 837 -20.65 -15.55 -20.02
N ALA A 838 -21.76 -15.65 -20.75
CA ALA A 838 -23.10 -15.76 -20.19
C ALA A 838 -23.92 -16.80 -20.97
N THR A 839 -24.70 -17.61 -20.27
CA THR A 839 -25.58 -18.61 -20.88
C THR A 839 -26.89 -18.77 -20.10
N ALA A 840 -27.88 -19.38 -20.73
CA ALA A 840 -29.11 -19.79 -20.08
C ALA A 840 -29.34 -21.29 -20.24
N VAL A 841 -29.97 -21.91 -19.24
CA VAL A 841 -30.26 -23.35 -19.19
C VAL A 841 -31.74 -23.63 -18.95
N SER A 842 -32.21 -24.75 -19.47
CA SER A 842 -33.55 -25.26 -19.23
C SER A 842 -33.66 -25.93 -17.86
N ASP A 843 -34.86 -25.94 -17.30
CA ASP A 843 -35.19 -26.66 -16.06
C ASP A 843 -34.77 -28.14 -16.12
N ALA A 844 -34.91 -28.79 -17.29
CA ALA A 844 -34.53 -30.19 -17.47
C ALA A 844 -33.00 -30.41 -17.46
N GLU A 845 -32.19 -29.41 -17.83
CA GLU A 845 -30.72 -29.49 -17.67
C GLU A 845 -30.31 -29.28 -16.21
N ALA A 846 -30.96 -28.35 -15.50
CA ALA A 846 -30.73 -28.12 -14.08
C ALA A 846 -31.13 -29.33 -13.21
N ASP A 847 -32.29 -29.95 -13.48
CA ASP A 847 -32.77 -31.15 -12.77
C ASP A 847 -31.82 -32.34 -12.93
N ARG A 848 -31.28 -32.58 -14.14
CA ARG A 848 -30.26 -33.62 -14.33
C ARG A 848 -29.00 -33.33 -13.52
N ALA A 849 -28.56 -32.08 -13.48
CA ALA A 849 -27.41 -31.68 -12.68
C ALA A 849 -27.64 -31.82 -11.15
N VAL A 850 -28.88 -31.63 -10.67
CA VAL A 850 -29.24 -31.93 -9.25
C VAL A 850 -29.04 -33.41 -8.95
N HIS A 851 -29.54 -34.29 -9.81
CA HIS A 851 -29.41 -35.74 -9.64
C HIS A 851 -27.95 -36.21 -9.70
N ASP A 852 -27.14 -35.66 -10.61
CA ASP A 852 -25.71 -35.98 -10.72
C ASP A 852 -24.91 -35.53 -9.48
N LEU A 853 -25.16 -34.31 -8.97
CA LEU A 853 -24.51 -33.83 -7.75
C LEU A 853 -24.92 -34.64 -6.52
N ALA A 854 -26.21 -35.01 -6.42
CA ALA A 854 -26.70 -35.88 -5.36
C ALA A 854 -26.08 -37.29 -5.40
N ALA A 855 -25.85 -37.85 -6.60
CA ALA A 855 -25.14 -39.12 -6.77
C ALA A 855 -23.66 -39.06 -6.35
N LEU A 856 -23.06 -37.86 -6.37
CA LEU A 856 -21.71 -37.57 -5.85
C LEU A 856 -21.71 -37.14 -4.37
N GLY A 857 -22.87 -37.19 -3.69
CA GLY A 857 -23.00 -36.85 -2.26
C GLY A 857 -23.09 -35.35 -1.95
N ILE A 858 -23.23 -34.49 -2.97
CA ILE A 858 -23.32 -33.03 -2.83
C ILE A 858 -24.79 -32.61 -2.82
N SER A 859 -25.21 -31.87 -1.79
CA SER A 859 -26.58 -31.37 -1.70
C SER A 859 -26.74 -30.09 -2.52
N SER A 860 -27.39 -30.17 -3.68
CA SER A 860 -27.62 -29.01 -4.54
C SER A 860 -29.11 -28.88 -4.91
N GLY A 861 -29.64 -27.66 -4.82
CA GLY A 861 -30.91 -27.28 -5.44
C GLY A 861 -30.71 -26.82 -6.89
N PRO A 862 -31.77 -26.74 -7.72
CA PRO A 862 -31.66 -26.38 -9.14
C PRO A 862 -30.88 -25.08 -9.40
N CYS A 863 -31.01 -24.07 -8.54
CA CYS A 863 -30.29 -22.80 -8.71
C CYS A 863 -28.75 -22.97 -8.61
N GLY A 864 -28.28 -23.90 -7.78
CA GLY A 864 -26.86 -24.24 -7.68
C GLY A 864 -26.40 -25.18 -8.79
N ALA A 865 -27.18 -26.22 -9.04
CA ALA A 865 -26.91 -27.24 -10.07
C ALA A 865 -26.91 -26.67 -11.51
N ALA A 866 -27.60 -25.54 -11.74
CA ALA A 866 -27.54 -24.78 -12.98
C ALA A 866 -26.09 -24.46 -13.43
N THR A 867 -25.14 -24.32 -12.51
CA THR A 867 -23.72 -24.10 -12.85
C THR A 867 -23.07 -25.29 -13.58
N ILE A 868 -23.37 -26.53 -13.18
CA ILE A 868 -22.94 -27.74 -13.89
C ILE A 868 -23.66 -27.87 -15.24
N ALA A 869 -24.95 -27.55 -15.29
CA ALA A 869 -25.72 -27.53 -16.54
C ALA A 869 -25.13 -26.53 -17.56
N ALA A 870 -24.79 -25.32 -17.12
CA ALA A 870 -24.14 -24.31 -17.95
C ALA A 870 -22.75 -24.72 -18.40
N LEU A 871 -21.92 -25.28 -17.50
CA LEU A 871 -20.58 -25.73 -17.85
C LEU A 871 -20.61 -26.84 -18.93
N ARG A 872 -21.57 -27.77 -18.85
CA ARG A 872 -21.85 -28.76 -19.90
C ARG A 872 -22.27 -28.10 -21.22
N ARG A 873 -23.34 -27.29 -21.18
CA ARG A 873 -23.95 -26.64 -22.36
C ARG A 873 -22.98 -25.71 -23.09
N PHE A 874 -22.12 -25.02 -22.35
CA PHE A 874 -21.17 -24.04 -22.88
C PHE A 874 -19.77 -24.62 -23.15
N ARG A 875 -19.50 -25.90 -22.84
CA ARG A 875 -18.15 -26.50 -22.91
C ARG A 875 -17.44 -26.32 -24.24
N GLY A 876 -18.17 -26.44 -25.35
CA GLY A 876 -17.65 -26.27 -26.71
C GLY A 876 -17.35 -24.81 -27.10
N CYS A 877 -17.87 -23.85 -26.35
CA CYS A 877 -17.67 -22.41 -26.55
C CYS A 877 -16.60 -21.81 -25.62
N LEU A 878 -15.96 -22.63 -24.77
CA LEU A 878 -14.89 -22.23 -23.87
C LEU A 878 -13.51 -22.57 -24.49
N PRO A 879 -12.84 -21.63 -25.18
CA PRO A 879 -11.49 -21.85 -25.70
C PRO A 879 -10.46 -22.03 -24.57
N ALA A 880 -9.31 -22.60 -24.92
CA ALA A 880 -8.12 -22.80 -24.10
C ALA A 880 -8.22 -23.74 -22.87
N LEU A 881 -9.39 -23.94 -22.25
CA LEU A 881 -9.52 -24.81 -21.06
C LEU A 881 -9.31 -26.31 -21.36
N GLY A 882 -8.51 -26.99 -20.53
CA GLY A 882 -8.24 -28.42 -20.61
C GLY A 882 -7.72 -29.05 -19.31
N ARG A 883 -6.90 -30.10 -19.42
CA ARG A 883 -6.46 -30.96 -18.29
C ARG A 883 -5.55 -30.31 -17.22
N LYS A 884 -5.20 -29.03 -17.35
CA LYS A 884 -4.46 -28.26 -16.34
C LYS A 884 -5.33 -27.24 -15.61
N ASP A 885 -6.56 -27.05 -16.09
CA ASP A 885 -7.42 -25.98 -15.64
C ASP A 885 -8.31 -26.41 -14.48
N VAL A 886 -8.52 -25.45 -13.60
CA VAL A 886 -9.28 -25.59 -12.35
C VAL A 886 -10.55 -24.77 -12.52
N VAL A 887 -11.71 -25.43 -12.57
CA VAL A 887 -13.01 -24.75 -12.66
C VAL A 887 -13.68 -24.78 -11.30
N ALA A 888 -14.05 -23.61 -10.77
CA ALA A 888 -14.89 -23.52 -9.58
C ALA A 888 -16.35 -23.29 -9.98
N VAL A 889 -17.29 -24.02 -9.37
CA VAL A 889 -18.73 -23.87 -9.63
C VAL A 889 -19.49 -23.66 -8.33
N ILE A 890 -20.46 -22.72 -8.32
CA ILE A 890 -21.15 -22.33 -7.08
C ILE A 890 -22.47 -23.09 -6.92
N SER A 891 -22.52 -24.07 -6.02
CA SER A 891 -23.77 -24.67 -5.54
C SER A 891 -24.40 -23.74 -4.50
N SER A 892 -25.18 -22.76 -4.96
CA SER A 892 -25.70 -21.66 -4.13
C SER A 892 -26.69 -22.07 -3.04
N GLU A 893 -27.34 -23.23 -3.18
CA GLU A 893 -28.34 -23.73 -2.24
C GLU A 893 -28.42 -25.26 -2.22
N GLY A 894 -28.93 -25.82 -1.11
CA GLY A 894 -29.10 -27.25 -0.89
C GLY A 894 -30.38 -27.86 -1.49
N SER A 895 -30.37 -29.18 -1.65
CA SER A 895 -31.50 -29.95 -2.23
C SER A 895 -32.79 -29.88 -1.40
N GLU A 896 -32.73 -29.44 -0.14
CA GLU A 896 -33.93 -29.19 0.67
C GLU A 896 -34.91 -28.23 -0.03
N VAL A 897 -34.42 -27.22 -0.76
CA VAL A 897 -35.25 -26.27 -1.51
C VAL A 897 -36.06 -27.01 -2.60
N TYR A 898 -35.48 -28.05 -3.21
CA TYR A 898 -36.08 -28.79 -4.31
C TYR A 898 -37.16 -29.82 -3.91
N LEU A 899 -37.27 -30.15 -2.63
CA LEU A 899 -38.24 -31.14 -2.14
C LEU A 899 -39.72 -30.67 -2.15
N ASP A 900 -40.04 -29.52 -2.74
CA ASP A 900 -41.43 -29.08 -2.93
C ASP A 900 -42.08 -29.77 -4.15
N PRO A 901 -43.18 -30.54 -3.98
CA PRO A 901 -43.83 -31.25 -5.08
C PRO A 901 -44.38 -30.34 -6.19
N SER A 902 -44.61 -29.05 -5.92
CA SER A 902 -45.13 -28.08 -6.91
C SER A 902 -44.07 -27.60 -7.91
N LEU A 903 -42.79 -27.83 -7.59
CA LEU A 903 -41.62 -27.51 -8.42
C LEU A 903 -41.11 -28.71 -9.23
N ARG A 904 -41.71 -29.90 -9.12
CA ARG A 904 -41.27 -31.06 -9.93
C ARG A 904 -41.83 -30.98 -11.35
N ILE A 905 -40.97 -31.22 -12.34
CA ILE A 905 -41.40 -31.54 -13.70
C ILE A 905 -42.09 -32.93 -13.64
N ARG A 906 -43.35 -33.02 -14.08
CA ARG A 906 -43.98 -34.33 -14.33
C ARG A 906 -43.35 -34.93 -15.59
N SER A 907 -42.96 -36.20 -15.54
CA SER A 907 -42.43 -36.86 -16.72
C SER A 907 -43.57 -37.17 -17.69
N ASN A 908 -43.31 -37.13 -19.00
CA ASN A 908 -44.28 -37.61 -20.01
C ASN A 908 -44.49 -39.15 -19.96
N SER A 909 -43.88 -39.84 -18.99
CA SER A 909 -44.14 -41.24 -18.64
C SER A 909 -45.23 -41.42 -17.57
N ASP A 910 -45.65 -40.35 -16.89
CA ASP A 910 -46.66 -40.40 -15.82
C ASP A 910 -48.12 -40.26 -16.33
N GLU A 911 -48.32 -40.08 -17.64
CA GLU A 911 -49.64 -40.12 -18.30
C GLU A 911 -49.77 -41.36 -19.21
N LYS A 912 -49.94 -42.55 -18.61
CA LYS A 912 -50.46 -43.74 -19.28
C LYS A 912 -51.03 -44.81 -18.34
#